data_AF-A0A7J2SHP0-F1
#
_entry.id   AF-A0A7J2SHP0-F1
#
_cell.length_a   1.000
_cell.length_b   1.000
_cell.length_c   1.000
_cell.angle_alpha   90.00
_cell.angle_beta   90.00
_cell.angle_gamma   90.00
#
_symmetry.space_group_name_H-M   'P 1'
#
loop_
_entity.id
_entity.type
_entity.pdbx_description
1 polymer ?
#
loop_
_entity_poly.entity_id
_entity_poly.type
_entity_poly.pdbx_seq_one_letter_code
_entity_poly.pdbx_strand_id
1 'polypeptide(L)'
;MKFVLLCMAFLILLSSISLSNAQFDLSVKWVKVEKEVVGEGEIIEISARIENKNFGISKAFAVSFYYDETNEEHLIGRIFYESINYYRIPSIKFDTKNKEGIHKVIVHVSDENDENNYAFCNITILSTKSKNEKILIEEVYYHARPNRKNEYICIKNAGNKEVNLLGWYITTQPWKRADKQNKIIFPSIYIKPSEKIYFTQNATSFEKEMGFKPDYEYYNYSSVPDIERKGNFIMSNKGGIVCLKDEYNHTIDAVVYGETAYKEGWDGKPVESVKEGVVLKRKDLYDTNTSIDWEYNRTFVVGQSDFGVWHGKVDKAIAFCSPDCSYDVISQEIKNAEKLFINVYIFTNPFIAEILFNSSAKIKLFLDGNVIGGIPMEERWIAYMLSKKEKGEVRYMLKDEKDGIYKRYNYNHAKYVVCDDRCIIHSANWVKTGIPVDNTYGNREWGIVVESENLSSFLTDVFEYDWNPSFQDSILFNEESFTHGKPPSDFSMSYSIPKDDYIPIFSPFYFNSSFNATLILSPDNAEKWIIKVIEEAENEILVEQAYIQKEWKRGMNPFLKKLIEKNESGVSVKVILNYNPRYESTSSMNKETLKFLRENGISAKLKDCLEIHNKGMIVDNSKVLISSINWGENSVRNNREIGIIIENEELTSYFEEVFWYDWNYECKNNKKVGEVSILPSIIATFLIIYLYKRQ
;
A
#
# COMPACT_ATOMS: atom_id res chain seq x y z
N MET A 1 11.60 53.89 101.08
CA MET A 1 10.32 53.30 100.58
C MET A 1 10.48 53.16 99.09
N LYS A 2 10.82 51.97 98.60
CA LYS A 2 9.86 50.88 98.33
C LYS A 2 8.88 51.33 97.25
N PHE A 3 9.12 50.85 96.02
CA PHE A 3 8.24 50.79 94.83
C PHE A 3 8.87 51.21 93.47
N VAL A 4 10.19 51.05 93.23
CA VAL A 4 10.71 51.06 91.83
C VAL A 4 11.81 50.02 91.55
N LEU A 5 12.53 49.51 92.55
CA LEU A 5 13.64 48.56 92.32
C LEU A 5 13.27 47.06 92.32
N LEU A 6 11.99 46.67 92.44
CA LEU A 6 11.58 45.25 92.37
C LEU A 6 10.92 44.85 91.03
N CYS A 7 10.66 45.79 90.12
CA CYS A 7 10.06 45.49 88.80
C CYS A 7 11.07 45.48 87.63
N MET A 8 12.31 45.97 87.82
CA MET A 8 13.33 45.96 86.76
C MET A 8 14.25 44.73 86.76
N ALA A 9 14.19 43.87 87.79
CA ALA A 9 14.95 42.61 87.83
C ALA A 9 14.16 41.40 87.28
N PHE A 10 12.87 41.56 86.96
CA PHE A 10 12.05 40.50 86.34
C PHE A 10 11.91 40.63 84.82
N LEU A 11 12.44 41.72 84.23
CA LEU A 11 12.37 42.00 82.78
C LEU A 11 13.72 41.83 82.05
N ILE A 12 14.79 41.48 82.77
CA ILE A 12 16.11 41.16 82.19
C ILE A 12 16.47 39.67 82.39
N LEU A 13 15.48 38.84 82.75
CA LEU A 13 15.58 37.37 82.78
C LEU A 13 14.69 36.70 81.72
N LEU A 14 14.19 37.47 80.75
CA LEU A 14 13.43 36.99 79.58
C LEU A 14 14.10 37.29 78.23
N SER A 15 15.32 37.82 78.22
CA SER A 15 16.10 38.07 76.99
C SER A 15 17.18 37.01 76.70
N SER A 16 17.11 35.84 77.34
CA SER A 16 17.89 34.65 76.97
C SER A 16 17.05 33.38 76.95
N ILE A 17 15.77 33.49 76.64
CA ILE A 17 15.12 32.36 75.97
C ILE A 17 15.61 32.47 74.53
N SER A 18 16.52 31.59 74.14
CA SER A 18 16.66 31.26 72.73
C SER A 18 15.25 30.99 72.24
N LEU A 19 14.68 31.89 71.43
CA LEU A 19 13.65 31.48 70.49
C LEU A 19 14.33 30.36 69.72
N SER A 20 14.03 29.11 70.10
CA SER A 20 14.34 27.97 69.28
C SER A 20 13.73 28.33 67.94
N ASN A 21 14.56 28.55 66.92
CA ASN A 21 14.11 28.43 65.55
C ASN A 21 13.57 27.01 65.48
N ALA A 22 12.29 26.83 65.75
CA ALA A 22 11.70 25.51 65.76
C ALA A 22 11.75 25.06 64.30
N GLN A 23 12.63 24.09 64.09
CA GLN A 23 13.10 23.62 62.81
C GLN A 23 11.94 22.93 62.09
N PHE A 24 11.82 23.09 60.78
CA PHE A 24 10.79 22.36 60.06
C PHE A 24 11.19 20.88 60.01
N ASP A 25 10.44 20.02 60.70
CA ASP A 25 10.77 18.60 60.92
C ASP A 25 9.59 17.69 60.51
N LEU A 26 9.84 16.83 59.52
CA LEU A 26 8.94 15.89 58.90
C LEU A 26 9.47 14.48 59.06
N SER A 27 8.63 13.55 59.52
CA SER A 27 9.01 12.13 59.53
C SER A 27 8.20 11.31 58.54
N VAL A 28 8.84 10.36 57.86
CA VAL A 28 8.12 9.28 57.16
C VAL A 28 7.76 8.20 58.17
N LYS A 29 6.48 8.14 58.59
CA LYS A 29 6.02 7.22 59.63
C LYS A 29 5.92 5.77 59.17
N TRP A 30 5.49 5.55 57.93
CA TRP A 30 5.42 4.24 57.28
C TRP A 30 5.34 4.39 55.77
N VAL A 31 5.73 3.33 55.06
CA VAL A 31 5.50 3.12 53.63
C VAL A 31 4.78 1.78 53.47
N LYS A 32 3.83 1.74 52.55
CA LYS A 32 3.07 0.53 52.20
C LYS A 32 2.94 0.42 50.69
N VAL A 33 3.03 -0.81 50.21
CA VAL A 33 2.60 -1.19 48.86
C VAL A 33 1.21 -1.80 48.94
N GLU A 34 0.40 -1.61 47.89
CA GLU A 34 -0.93 -2.23 47.77
C GLU A 34 -0.86 -3.76 47.86
N LYS A 35 0.17 -4.35 47.24
CA LYS A 35 0.45 -5.78 47.22
C LYS A 35 1.95 -6.01 47.44
N GLU A 36 2.31 -6.98 48.27
CA GLU A 36 3.72 -7.34 48.54
C GLU A 36 4.32 -8.25 47.46
N VAL A 37 3.48 -8.96 46.70
CA VAL A 37 3.86 -9.81 45.57
C VAL A 37 2.98 -9.46 44.37
N VAL A 38 3.62 -9.17 43.23
CA VAL A 38 2.95 -8.74 41.99
C VAL A 38 3.66 -9.32 40.78
N GLY A 39 2.98 -9.38 39.64
CA GLY A 39 3.62 -9.62 38.35
C GLY A 39 4.38 -8.38 37.84
N GLU A 40 5.43 -8.62 37.05
CA GLU A 40 6.05 -7.61 36.20
C GLU A 40 4.97 -6.99 35.30
N GLY A 41 4.97 -5.66 35.16
CA GLY A 41 4.00 -4.94 34.33
C GLY A 41 2.67 -4.57 35.02
N GLU A 42 2.40 -5.09 36.22
CA GLU A 42 1.31 -4.58 37.05
C GLU A 42 1.55 -3.12 37.48
N ILE A 43 0.47 -2.37 37.59
CA ILE A 43 0.50 -1.02 38.18
C ILE A 43 -0.11 -1.10 39.58
N ILE A 44 0.69 -0.76 40.59
CA ILE A 44 0.26 -0.75 41.99
C ILE A 44 0.34 0.63 42.63
N GLU A 45 -0.42 0.83 43.70
CA GLU A 45 -0.31 2.02 44.53
C GLU A 45 0.71 1.83 45.66
N ILE A 46 1.60 2.83 45.81
CA ILE A 46 2.49 2.98 46.96
C ILE A 46 1.98 4.16 47.77
N SER A 47 1.79 3.96 49.06
CA SER A 47 1.35 5.01 49.98
C SER A 47 2.34 5.18 51.11
N ALA A 48 2.48 6.40 51.62
CA ALA A 48 3.23 6.66 52.84
C ALA A 48 2.45 7.59 53.76
N ARG A 49 2.84 7.65 55.04
CA ARG A 49 2.34 8.67 55.98
C ARG A 49 3.48 9.58 56.40
N ILE A 50 3.33 10.86 56.11
CA ILE A 50 4.27 11.91 56.51
C ILE A 50 3.66 12.65 57.70
N GLU A 51 4.40 12.79 58.79
CA GLU A 51 3.95 13.50 59.99
C GLU A 51 4.79 14.76 60.21
N ASN A 52 4.13 15.88 60.53
CA ASN A 52 4.81 17.07 61.00
C ASN A 52 5.11 16.91 62.50
N LYS A 53 6.39 16.95 62.89
CA LYS A 53 6.79 16.83 64.30
C LYS A 53 6.64 18.13 65.07
N ASN A 54 6.64 19.26 64.38
CA ASN A 54 6.58 20.59 64.97
C ASN A 54 5.27 21.30 64.60
N PHE A 55 4.22 20.98 65.37
CA PHE A 55 2.89 21.56 65.21
C PHE A 55 2.93 23.09 65.17
N GLY A 56 2.39 23.67 64.09
CA GLY A 56 2.36 25.12 63.87
C GLY A 56 3.43 25.67 62.92
N ILE A 57 4.41 24.85 62.50
CA ILE A 57 5.46 25.23 61.55
C ILE A 57 5.30 24.41 60.28
N SER A 58 5.04 25.08 59.16
CA SER A 58 4.80 24.43 57.88
C SER A 58 5.41 25.23 56.75
N LYS A 59 6.07 24.53 55.82
CA LYS A 59 6.59 25.05 54.55
C LYS A 59 6.16 24.13 53.41
N ALA A 60 6.39 24.57 52.17
CA ALA A 60 6.24 23.70 51.02
C ALA A 60 7.31 22.59 51.04
N PHE A 61 6.94 21.36 50.71
CA PHE A 61 7.83 20.21 50.70
C PHE A 61 7.44 19.20 49.61
N ALA A 62 8.37 18.31 49.28
CA ALA A 62 8.16 17.24 48.32
C ALA A 62 8.38 15.88 48.99
N VAL A 63 7.50 14.93 48.66
CA VAL A 63 7.64 13.52 49.03
C VAL A 63 8.07 12.77 47.78
N SER A 64 9.25 12.17 47.83
CA SER A 64 9.84 11.42 46.72
C SER A 64 9.74 9.92 47.00
N PHE A 65 9.32 9.16 45.99
CA PHE A 65 9.18 7.71 46.03
C PHE A 65 10.24 7.11 45.11
N TYR A 66 10.97 6.10 45.59
CA TYR A 66 12.04 5.41 44.88
C TYR A 66 11.90 3.89 45.02
N TYR A 67 12.63 3.14 44.19
CA TYR A 67 12.88 1.72 44.39
C TYR A 67 14.40 1.46 44.41
N ASP A 68 14.89 0.62 45.31
CA ASP A 68 16.29 0.22 45.54
C ASP A 68 17.26 1.33 45.96
N GLU A 69 17.35 2.41 45.18
CA GLU A 69 18.28 3.52 45.40
C GLU A 69 17.59 4.89 45.32
N THR A 70 18.12 5.87 46.05
CA THR A 70 17.56 7.24 46.10
C THR A 70 18.23 8.14 45.06
N ASN A 71 18.15 7.76 43.79
CA ASN A 71 18.69 8.52 42.65
C ASN A 71 17.62 8.71 41.56
N GLU A 72 17.90 9.51 40.52
CA GLU A 72 16.92 9.82 39.47
C GLU A 72 16.53 8.61 38.61
N GLU A 73 17.41 7.62 38.42
CA GLU A 73 17.10 6.40 37.64
C GLU A 73 16.08 5.50 38.35
N HIS A 74 16.04 5.62 39.67
CA HIS A 74 15.21 4.82 40.56
C HIS A 74 13.99 5.59 41.09
N LEU A 75 13.81 6.84 40.66
CA LEU A 75 12.69 7.68 41.06
C LEU A 75 11.38 7.17 40.43
N ILE A 76 10.42 6.81 41.28
CA ILE A 76 9.04 6.49 40.89
C ILE A 76 8.25 7.78 40.64
N GLY A 77 8.46 8.78 41.48
CA GLY A 77 7.94 10.14 41.29
C GLY A 77 7.87 10.95 42.57
N ARG A 78 7.34 12.18 42.45
CA ARG A 78 7.28 13.18 43.53
C ARG A 78 5.88 13.73 43.71
N ILE A 79 5.49 13.97 44.95
CA ILE A 79 4.25 14.67 45.31
C ILE A 79 4.61 15.94 46.08
N PHE A 80 4.10 17.07 45.61
CA PHE A 80 4.38 18.38 46.18
C PHE A 80 3.20 18.83 47.04
N TYR A 81 3.52 19.40 48.21
CA TYR A 81 2.54 19.99 49.10
C TYR A 81 2.99 21.40 49.47
N GLU A 82 2.07 22.36 49.43
CA GLU A 82 2.32 23.73 49.89
C GLU A 82 2.44 23.81 51.42
N SER A 83 1.81 22.88 52.14
CA SER A 83 1.80 22.85 53.61
C SER A 83 1.33 21.52 54.21
N ILE A 84 1.71 21.31 55.48
CA ILE A 84 1.32 20.19 56.33
C ILE A 84 1.04 20.65 57.76
N ASN A 85 -0.17 20.40 58.24
CA ASN A 85 -0.56 20.73 59.61
C ASN A 85 -0.22 19.59 60.58
N TYR A 86 -0.83 18.41 60.40
CA TYR A 86 -0.61 17.24 61.25
C TYR A 86 0.08 16.10 60.51
N TYR A 87 -0.55 15.59 59.45
CA TYR A 87 0.02 14.55 58.60
C TYR A 87 -0.51 14.67 57.17
N ARG A 88 0.19 14.04 56.22
CA ARG A 88 -0.27 13.78 54.85
C ARG A 88 -0.13 12.29 54.54
N ILE A 89 -0.99 11.78 53.66
CA ILE A 89 -0.90 10.41 53.12
C ILE A 89 -0.67 10.51 51.62
N PRO A 90 0.56 10.80 51.17
CA PRO A 90 0.90 10.76 49.76
C PRO A 90 0.78 9.34 49.19
N SER A 91 0.27 9.24 47.97
CA SER A 91 0.27 7.98 47.22
C SER A 91 0.60 8.16 45.74
N ILE A 92 1.33 7.21 45.19
CA ILE A 92 1.78 7.21 43.79
C ILE A 92 1.61 5.83 43.15
N LYS A 93 1.35 5.82 41.83
CA LYS A 93 1.28 4.60 41.06
C LYS A 93 2.66 4.20 40.53
N PHE A 94 3.06 2.96 40.79
CA PHE A 94 4.31 2.35 40.35
C PHE A 94 4.05 1.29 39.28
N ASP A 95 4.70 1.44 38.12
CA ASP A 95 4.67 0.47 37.01
C ASP A 95 5.88 -0.47 37.14
N THR A 96 5.60 -1.74 37.41
CA THR A 96 6.61 -2.75 37.72
C THR A 96 7.27 -3.35 36.47
N LYS A 97 6.94 -2.86 35.27
CA LYS A 97 7.56 -3.30 34.03
C LYS A 97 9.08 -3.21 34.07
N ASN A 98 9.75 -4.26 33.59
CA ASN A 98 11.20 -4.45 33.56
C ASN A 98 11.88 -4.38 34.94
N LYS A 99 11.17 -4.74 36.01
CA LYS A 99 11.67 -4.75 37.39
C LYS A 99 11.40 -6.10 38.06
N GLU A 100 11.73 -7.20 37.39
CA GLU A 100 11.64 -8.53 37.98
C GLU A 100 12.65 -8.66 39.13
N GLY A 101 12.19 -9.18 40.28
CA GLY A 101 13.05 -9.40 41.44
C GLY A 101 12.44 -8.88 42.74
N ILE A 102 13.27 -8.85 43.78
CA ILE A 102 12.92 -8.28 45.08
C ILE A 102 13.46 -6.86 45.12
N HIS A 103 12.58 -5.90 45.34
CA HIS A 103 12.91 -4.48 45.35
C HIS A 103 12.57 -3.83 46.69
N LYS A 104 13.37 -2.84 47.07
CA LYS A 104 13.11 -2.02 48.26
C LYS A 104 12.44 -0.72 47.85
N VAL A 105 11.16 -0.53 48.19
CA VAL A 105 10.48 0.76 47.98
C VAL A 105 10.89 1.72 49.08
N ILE A 106 11.39 2.90 48.71
CA ILE A 106 11.89 3.92 49.62
C ILE A 106 11.06 5.19 49.46
N VAL A 107 10.62 5.78 50.57
CA VAL A 107 10.02 7.12 50.57
C VAL A 107 10.89 8.06 51.35
N HIS A 108 11.17 9.19 50.73
CA HIS A 108 12.02 10.25 51.25
C HIS A 108 11.26 11.57 51.26
N VAL A 109 11.33 12.29 52.38
CA VAL A 109 10.97 13.70 52.47
C VAL A 109 12.23 14.47 52.85
N SER A 110 12.48 15.63 52.24
CA SER A 110 13.63 16.46 52.62
C SER A 110 13.17 17.63 53.47
N ASP A 111 13.83 17.81 54.60
CA ASP A 111 13.61 18.91 55.52
C ASP A 111 14.94 19.37 56.14
N GLU A 112 14.89 20.05 57.28
CA GLU A 112 16.07 20.54 57.99
C GLU A 112 16.70 19.46 58.92
N ASN A 113 16.10 18.26 59.07
CA ASN A 113 16.51 17.15 59.95
C ASN A 113 16.49 15.77 59.23
N ASP A 114 17.66 15.27 58.81
CA ASP A 114 17.76 14.04 58.01
C ASP A 114 17.45 12.71 58.73
N GLU A 115 17.36 12.69 60.07
CA GLU A 115 17.32 11.44 60.83
C GLU A 115 16.03 10.61 60.64
N ASN A 116 14.91 11.24 60.29
CA ASN A 116 13.58 10.62 60.22
C ASN A 116 12.93 10.74 58.83
N ASN A 117 13.71 11.17 57.85
CA ASN A 117 13.27 11.53 56.50
C ASN A 117 13.02 10.34 55.58
N TYR A 118 13.31 9.11 56.03
CA TYR A 118 13.20 7.90 55.23
C TYR A 118 12.33 6.83 55.90
N ALA A 119 11.55 6.12 55.10
CA ALA A 119 11.04 4.80 55.45
C ALA A 119 10.98 3.92 54.20
N PHE A 120 10.91 2.61 54.39
CA PHE A 120 10.94 1.65 53.30
C PHE A 120 10.07 0.42 53.57
N CYS A 121 9.69 -0.27 52.50
CA CYS A 121 9.11 -1.61 52.53
C CYS A 121 9.66 -2.42 51.34
N ASN A 122 9.45 -3.74 51.35
CA ASN A 122 9.88 -4.61 50.25
C ASN A 122 8.70 -4.99 49.36
N ILE A 123 9.00 -5.26 48.10
CA ILE A 123 8.07 -5.84 47.14
C ILE A 123 8.77 -6.92 46.33
N THR A 124 8.06 -8.00 46.00
CA THR A 124 8.51 -9.05 45.08
C THR A 124 7.75 -8.94 43.77
N ILE A 125 8.49 -8.82 42.67
CA ILE A 125 7.94 -8.71 41.31
C ILE A 125 8.32 -9.98 40.54
N LEU A 126 7.31 -10.76 40.15
CA LEU A 126 7.46 -12.03 39.45
C LEU A 126 7.42 -11.83 37.93
N SER A 127 8.26 -12.55 37.19
CA SER A 127 8.22 -12.54 35.72
C SER A 127 6.84 -12.95 35.19
N THR A 128 6.27 -12.15 34.30
CA THR A 128 5.00 -12.42 33.59
C THR A 128 5.20 -12.62 32.09
N LYS A 129 6.45 -12.60 31.62
CA LYS A 129 6.79 -12.74 30.20
C LYS A 129 6.45 -14.11 29.64
N SER A 130 5.53 -14.14 28.68
CA SER A 130 5.26 -15.31 27.85
C SER A 130 6.41 -15.52 26.85
N LYS A 131 6.93 -16.74 26.76
CA LYS A 131 8.11 -17.05 25.92
C LYS A 131 7.78 -17.59 24.51
N ASN A 132 6.50 -17.71 24.14
CA ASN A 132 6.12 -18.53 22.97
C ASN A 132 5.07 -17.93 22.04
N GLU A 133 4.63 -16.69 22.25
CA GLU A 133 3.61 -16.05 21.41
C GLU A 133 4.27 -15.15 20.37
N LYS A 134 3.95 -15.39 19.09
CA LYS A 134 4.51 -14.63 17.97
C LYS A 134 3.37 -14.03 17.15
N ILE A 135 2.80 -12.95 17.67
CA ILE A 135 1.80 -12.14 16.97
C ILE A 135 2.53 -10.93 16.39
N LEU A 136 2.38 -10.71 15.08
CA LEU A 136 2.99 -9.59 14.38
C LEU A 136 1.93 -8.63 13.88
N ILE A 137 2.23 -7.34 13.90
CA ILE A 137 1.55 -6.31 13.12
C ILE A 137 1.95 -6.54 11.66
N GLU A 138 0.97 -6.83 10.81
CA GLU A 138 1.20 -7.13 9.39
C GLU A 138 0.86 -5.94 8.49
N GLU A 139 -0.18 -5.18 8.83
CA GLU A 139 -0.58 -3.99 8.08
C GLU A 139 -0.89 -2.81 9.01
N VAL A 140 -0.47 -1.61 8.60
CA VAL A 140 -0.81 -0.35 9.27
C VAL A 140 -1.24 0.66 8.22
N TYR A 141 -2.51 1.04 8.24
CA TYR A 141 -3.06 2.12 7.43
C TYR A 141 -3.32 3.33 8.32
N TYR A 142 -2.28 4.15 8.47
CA TYR A 142 -2.31 5.32 9.36
C TYR A 142 -2.71 6.62 8.65
N HIS A 143 -2.50 6.71 7.34
CA HIS A 143 -2.77 7.91 6.55
C HIS A 143 -4.04 7.70 5.72
N ALA A 144 -5.19 7.72 6.38
CA ALA A 144 -6.48 7.50 5.74
C ALA A 144 -6.76 8.57 4.66
N ARG A 145 -7.44 8.17 3.59
CA ARG A 145 -7.95 9.10 2.57
C ARG A 145 -8.88 10.16 3.19
N PRO A 146 -8.96 11.37 2.61
CA PRO A 146 -9.77 12.45 3.14
C PRO A 146 -11.22 12.01 3.42
N ASN A 147 -11.75 12.43 4.57
CA ASN A 147 -13.12 12.15 5.02
C ASN A 147 -13.47 10.66 5.19
N ARG A 148 -12.50 9.73 5.16
CA ARG A 148 -12.77 8.30 5.37
C ARG A 148 -12.81 7.89 6.83
N LYS A 149 -11.94 8.47 7.67
CA LYS A 149 -11.73 8.01 9.05
C LYS A 149 -11.57 6.47 9.11
N ASN A 150 -10.73 5.94 8.22
CA ASN A 150 -10.52 4.50 8.07
C ASN A 150 -9.09 4.12 8.47
N GLU A 151 -8.59 4.62 9.59
CA GLU A 151 -7.35 4.11 10.14
C GLU A 151 -7.53 2.64 10.54
N TYR A 152 -6.69 1.73 10.04
CA TYR A 152 -6.79 0.30 10.41
C TYR A 152 -5.43 -0.32 10.70
N ILE A 153 -5.48 -1.41 11.47
CA ILE A 153 -4.35 -2.26 11.78
C ILE A 153 -4.76 -3.72 11.54
N CYS A 154 -3.87 -4.48 10.92
CA CYS A 154 -3.98 -5.94 10.82
C CYS A 154 -2.89 -6.58 11.67
N ILE A 155 -3.27 -7.57 12.50
CA ILE A 155 -2.32 -8.44 13.17
C ILE A 155 -2.45 -9.86 12.64
N LYS A 156 -1.35 -10.61 12.71
CA LYS A 156 -1.29 -11.99 12.25
C LYS A 156 -0.56 -12.86 13.25
N ASN A 157 -1.06 -14.08 13.44
CA ASN A 157 -0.33 -15.08 14.20
C ASN A 157 0.75 -15.72 13.32
N ALA A 158 2.00 -15.35 13.59
CA ALA A 158 3.19 -15.89 12.94
C ALA A 158 3.78 -17.11 13.69
N GLY A 159 3.16 -17.51 14.80
CA GLY A 159 3.50 -18.69 15.57
C GLY A 159 2.83 -19.96 15.04
N ASN A 160 3.08 -21.08 15.72
CA ASN A 160 2.54 -22.40 15.40
C ASN A 160 1.45 -22.86 16.38
N LYS A 161 1.01 -21.99 17.29
CA LYS A 161 -0.03 -22.26 18.30
C LYS A 161 -1.08 -21.16 18.27
N GLU A 162 -2.29 -21.51 18.65
CA GLU A 162 -3.35 -20.54 18.92
C GLU A 162 -2.98 -19.65 20.11
N VAL A 163 -3.32 -18.36 20.04
CA VAL A 163 -3.04 -17.36 21.08
C VAL A 163 -4.33 -16.68 21.50
N ASN A 164 -4.56 -16.54 22.81
CA ASN A 164 -5.69 -15.77 23.34
C ASN A 164 -5.22 -14.33 23.64
N LEU A 165 -5.87 -13.36 23.02
CA LEU A 165 -5.52 -11.94 23.13
C LEU A 165 -6.21 -11.22 24.29
N LEU A 166 -6.87 -11.93 25.21
CA LEU A 166 -7.57 -11.30 26.33
C LEU A 166 -6.66 -10.31 27.09
N GLY A 167 -7.08 -9.06 27.18
CA GLY A 167 -6.36 -8.01 27.93
C GLY A 167 -5.15 -7.42 27.20
N TRP A 168 -4.71 -8.03 26.09
CA TRP A 168 -3.72 -7.44 25.20
C TRP A 168 -4.29 -6.16 24.58
N TYR A 169 -3.42 -5.29 24.07
CA TYR A 169 -3.87 -4.02 23.51
C TYR A 169 -2.90 -3.44 22.50
N ILE A 170 -3.39 -2.50 21.69
CA ILE A 170 -2.56 -1.67 20.83
C ILE A 170 -2.55 -0.24 21.35
N THR A 171 -1.38 0.39 21.39
CA THR A 171 -1.22 1.80 21.75
C THR A 171 -0.35 2.56 20.75
N THR A 172 -0.62 3.87 20.64
CA THR A 172 0.23 4.83 19.91
C THR A 172 1.11 5.68 20.84
N GLN A 173 1.07 5.43 22.16
CA GLN A 173 1.80 6.20 23.17
C GLN A 173 2.56 5.31 24.17
N PRO A 174 3.35 4.32 23.70
CA PRO A 174 3.94 3.31 24.58
C PRO A 174 4.96 3.86 25.58
N TRP A 175 5.41 5.11 25.44
CA TRP A 175 6.26 5.82 26.41
C TRP A 175 5.50 6.28 27.68
N LYS A 176 4.17 6.31 27.68
CA LYS A 176 3.37 6.60 28.88
C LYS A 176 3.20 5.34 29.72
N ARG A 177 2.97 5.50 31.02
CA ARG A 177 2.55 4.41 31.91
C ARG A 177 1.26 3.75 31.39
N ALA A 178 1.12 2.43 31.54
CA ALA A 178 0.07 1.66 30.86
C ALA A 178 -1.38 2.14 31.13
N ASP A 179 -1.67 2.71 32.30
CA ASP A 179 -2.99 3.27 32.67
C ASP A 179 -3.25 4.69 32.11
N LYS A 180 -2.24 5.32 31.49
CA LYS A 180 -2.30 6.65 30.87
C LYS A 180 -2.15 6.62 29.34
N GLN A 181 -2.00 5.43 28.77
CA GLN A 181 -1.92 5.22 27.33
C GLN A 181 -3.31 5.30 26.70
N ASN A 182 -3.43 5.98 25.57
CA ASN A 182 -4.57 5.77 24.68
C ASN A 182 -4.39 4.42 23.98
N LYS A 183 -5.43 3.58 23.98
CA LYS A 183 -5.32 2.19 23.49
C LYS A 183 -6.66 1.59 23.09
N ILE A 184 -6.58 0.60 22.20
CA ILE A 184 -7.67 -0.36 21.94
C ILE A 184 -7.31 -1.69 22.61
N ILE A 185 -8.25 -2.30 23.32
CA ILE A 185 -8.01 -3.45 24.20
C ILE A 185 -8.80 -4.64 23.67
N PHE A 186 -8.10 -5.76 23.45
CA PHE A 186 -8.70 -6.95 22.89
C PHE A 186 -9.58 -7.68 23.92
N PRO A 187 -10.79 -8.11 23.52
CA PRO A 187 -11.56 -9.08 24.28
C PRO A 187 -10.90 -10.46 24.17
N SER A 188 -11.54 -11.51 24.70
CA SER A 188 -11.05 -12.88 24.51
C SER A 188 -11.21 -13.29 23.04
N ILE A 189 -10.16 -13.07 22.26
CA ILE A 189 -10.05 -13.46 20.86
C ILE A 189 -8.97 -14.52 20.73
N TYR A 190 -9.30 -15.65 20.10
CA TYR A 190 -8.35 -16.70 19.79
C TYR A 190 -7.92 -16.57 18.33
N ILE A 191 -6.62 -16.42 18.10
CA ILE A 191 -6.04 -16.32 16.76
C ILE A 191 -5.22 -17.57 16.45
N LYS A 192 -5.61 -18.32 15.43
CA LYS A 192 -4.95 -19.55 14.97
C LYS A 192 -3.69 -19.24 14.16
N PRO A 193 -2.76 -20.21 14.01
CA PRO A 193 -1.59 -20.03 13.15
C PRO A 193 -1.97 -19.52 11.76
N SER A 194 -1.28 -18.49 11.29
CA SER A 194 -1.51 -17.77 10.03
C SER A 194 -2.82 -16.98 9.89
N GLU A 195 -3.70 -17.03 10.89
CA GLU A 195 -4.92 -16.22 10.91
C GLU A 195 -4.58 -14.73 11.08
N LYS A 196 -5.41 -13.90 10.45
CA LYS A 196 -5.32 -12.44 10.46
C LYS A 196 -6.55 -11.87 11.12
N ILE A 197 -6.39 -10.73 11.81
CA ILE A 197 -7.52 -9.98 12.36
C ILE A 197 -7.33 -8.50 12.02
N TYR A 198 -8.40 -7.90 11.49
CA TYR A 198 -8.46 -6.49 11.09
C TYR A 198 -9.29 -5.68 12.10
N PHE A 199 -8.69 -4.58 12.57
CA PHE A 199 -9.34 -3.60 13.45
C PHE A 199 -9.30 -2.24 12.80
N THR A 200 -10.45 -1.58 12.66
CA THR A 200 -10.55 -0.27 11.99
C THR A 200 -11.25 0.80 12.81
N GLN A 201 -10.96 2.06 12.51
CA GLN A 201 -11.66 3.20 13.04
C GLN A 201 -13.13 3.23 12.61
N ASN A 202 -13.45 2.80 11.39
CA ASN A 202 -14.79 2.84 10.82
C ASN A 202 -14.98 1.68 9.85
N ALA A 203 -15.77 0.69 10.24
CA ALA A 203 -15.98 -0.51 9.44
C ALA A 203 -16.71 -0.25 8.11
N THR A 204 -17.59 0.76 8.05
CA THR A 204 -18.26 1.13 6.80
C THR A 204 -17.28 1.71 5.79
N SER A 205 -16.33 2.53 6.23
CA SER A 205 -15.28 3.05 5.35
C SER A 205 -14.28 1.98 4.96
N PHE A 206 -13.92 1.08 5.89
CA PHE A 206 -13.09 -0.09 5.61
C PHE A 206 -13.68 -0.94 4.51
N GLU A 207 -14.95 -1.35 4.64
CA GLU A 207 -15.61 -2.21 3.66
C GLU A 207 -15.64 -1.57 2.26
N LYS A 208 -15.88 -0.25 2.19
CA LYS A 208 -15.86 0.50 0.92
C LYS A 208 -14.48 0.59 0.26
N GLU A 209 -13.41 0.58 1.04
CA GLU A 209 -12.03 0.67 0.53
C GLU A 209 -11.43 -0.72 0.28
N MET A 210 -11.75 -1.72 1.09
CA MET A 210 -11.15 -3.06 1.07
C MET A 210 -12.01 -4.11 0.36
N GLY A 211 -13.31 -3.87 0.16
CA GLY A 211 -14.24 -4.79 -0.50
C GLY A 211 -14.73 -5.94 0.39
N PHE A 212 -14.36 -5.96 1.68
CA PHE A 212 -14.80 -6.92 2.70
C PHE A 212 -14.88 -6.26 4.08
N LYS A 213 -15.57 -6.89 5.04
CA LYS A 213 -15.76 -6.35 6.39
C LYS A 213 -14.55 -6.63 7.29
N PRO A 214 -14.18 -5.69 8.17
CA PRO A 214 -13.19 -5.94 9.22
C PRO A 214 -13.82 -6.80 10.33
N ASP A 215 -12.97 -7.39 11.17
CA ASP A 215 -13.41 -8.20 12.31
C ASP A 215 -13.97 -7.31 13.44
N TYR A 216 -13.37 -6.14 13.66
CA TYR A 216 -13.75 -5.21 14.72
C TYR A 216 -13.62 -3.74 14.30
N GLU A 217 -14.35 -2.86 15.00
CA GLU A 217 -14.15 -1.40 14.95
C GLU A 217 -14.02 -0.75 16.33
N TYR A 218 -13.49 0.48 16.43
CA TYR A 218 -13.25 1.15 17.73
C TYR A 218 -13.95 2.52 17.90
N TYR A 219 -14.90 2.87 17.03
CA TYR A 219 -15.73 4.08 17.13
C TYR A 219 -17.22 3.88 16.81
N ASN A 220 -17.71 2.64 16.71
CA ASN A 220 -19.13 2.29 16.52
C ASN A 220 -19.81 3.04 15.35
N TYR A 221 -19.40 2.72 14.13
CA TYR A 221 -19.98 3.27 12.91
C TYR A 221 -20.97 2.31 12.23
N SER A 222 -21.04 1.05 12.64
CA SER A 222 -21.72 -0.02 11.93
C SER A 222 -22.22 -1.13 12.86
N SER A 223 -22.60 -2.28 12.29
CA SER A 223 -22.95 -3.49 13.04
C SER A 223 -21.75 -4.43 13.29
N VAL A 224 -20.55 -4.07 12.84
CA VAL A 224 -19.32 -4.82 13.17
C VAL A 224 -19.05 -4.68 14.68
N PRO A 225 -18.59 -5.75 15.38
CA PRO A 225 -18.33 -5.69 16.81
C PRO A 225 -17.35 -4.57 17.22
N ASP A 226 -17.68 -3.84 18.28
CA ASP A 226 -16.78 -2.84 18.86
C ASP A 226 -15.68 -3.51 19.70
N ILE A 227 -14.45 -3.01 19.58
CA ILE A 227 -13.34 -3.28 20.50
C ILE A 227 -13.25 -2.16 21.54
N GLU A 228 -12.91 -2.51 22.80
CA GLU A 228 -12.82 -1.52 23.88
C GLU A 228 -11.74 -0.47 23.55
N ARG A 229 -12.10 0.81 23.65
CA ARG A 229 -11.17 1.93 23.46
C ARG A 229 -11.05 2.79 24.72
N LYS A 230 -9.82 3.01 25.19
CA LYS A 230 -9.50 3.97 26.25
C LYS A 230 -8.82 5.20 25.66
N GLY A 231 -9.37 6.39 25.92
CA GLY A 231 -8.87 7.65 25.40
C GLY A 231 -9.02 7.77 23.88
N ASN A 232 -8.28 8.69 23.24
CA ASN A 232 -8.36 8.91 21.80
C ASN A 232 -7.30 8.09 21.06
N PHE A 233 -7.72 7.04 20.36
CA PHE A 233 -6.82 6.22 19.54
C PHE A 233 -6.83 6.76 18.10
N ILE A 234 -5.75 7.45 17.75
CA ILE A 234 -5.52 8.05 16.43
C ILE A 234 -4.03 7.84 16.10
N MET A 235 -3.75 7.49 14.86
CA MET A 235 -2.40 7.37 14.31
C MET A 235 -1.98 8.68 13.63
N SER A 236 -0.73 9.10 13.83
CA SER A 236 -0.23 10.37 13.30
C SER A 236 0.15 10.25 11.82
N ASN A 237 -0.32 11.17 10.97
CA ASN A 237 0.04 11.20 9.53
C ASN A 237 1.49 11.60 9.25
N LYS A 238 2.18 12.25 10.20
CA LYS A 238 3.59 12.69 10.03
C LYS A 238 4.61 11.63 10.46
N GLY A 239 4.16 10.68 11.27
CA GLY A 239 5.01 9.68 11.90
C GLY A 239 4.54 9.37 13.30
N GLY A 240 4.75 8.13 13.72
CA GLY A 240 4.27 7.62 14.99
C GLY A 240 4.78 6.22 15.27
N ILE A 241 4.14 5.58 16.22
CA ILE A 241 4.37 4.19 16.58
C ILE A 241 3.02 3.49 16.74
N VAL A 242 2.95 2.26 16.28
CA VAL A 242 1.90 1.31 16.65
C VAL A 242 2.59 0.20 17.43
N CYS A 243 2.21 -0.01 18.68
CA CYS A 243 2.81 -1.02 19.55
C CYS A 243 1.75 -1.98 20.05
N LEU A 244 1.93 -3.27 19.74
CA LEU A 244 1.16 -4.38 20.28
C LEU A 244 1.76 -4.77 21.63
N LYS A 245 0.93 -4.76 22.67
CA LYS A 245 1.29 -5.07 24.05
C LYS A 245 0.47 -6.23 24.57
N ASP A 246 1.06 -7.04 25.44
CA ASP A 246 0.29 -7.98 26.26
C ASP A 246 -0.44 -7.26 27.41
N GLU A 247 -1.18 -8.02 28.22
CA GLU A 247 -1.92 -7.48 29.38
C GLU A 247 -1.01 -6.86 30.45
N TYR A 248 0.29 -7.19 30.44
CA TYR A 248 1.33 -6.72 31.36
C TYR A 248 2.24 -5.62 30.74
N ASN A 249 1.83 -4.98 29.64
CA ASN A 249 2.56 -3.88 29.00
C ASN A 249 3.95 -4.25 28.43
N HIS A 250 4.25 -5.53 28.21
CA HIS A 250 5.40 -5.94 27.42
C HIS A 250 5.16 -5.70 25.93
N THR A 251 6.17 -5.19 25.20
CA THR A 251 6.09 -5.14 23.73
C THR A 251 6.13 -6.55 23.15
N ILE A 252 5.09 -6.88 22.38
CA ILE A 252 5.05 -8.09 21.56
C ILE A 252 5.57 -7.77 20.15
N ASP A 253 5.09 -6.67 19.56
CA ASP A 253 5.57 -6.15 18.28
C ASP A 253 5.40 -4.63 18.24
N ALA A 254 6.22 -3.95 17.43
CA ALA A 254 6.12 -2.52 17.21
C ALA A 254 6.46 -2.14 15.78
N VAL A 255 5.81 -1.08 15.30
CA VAL A 255 6.11 -0.47 13.99
C VAL A 255 6.31 1.01 14.22
N VAL A 256 7.51 1.51 13.91
CA VAL A 256 7.85 2.93 13.98
C VAL A 256 7.92 3.47 12.56
N TYR A 257 7.24 4.60 12.31
CA TYR A 257 7.13 5.14 10.96
C TYR A 257 7.21 6.68 10.96
N GLY A 258 7.57 7.23 9.81
CA GLY A 258 7.71 8.66 9.56
C GLY A 258 8.80 9.33 10.40
N GLU A 259 8.49 10.46 11.02
CA GLU A 259 9.46 11.30 11.74
C GLU A 259 9.70 10.87 13.21
N THR A 260 9.15 9.74 13.65
CA THR A 260 9.24 9.28 15.04
C THR A 260 10.43 8.35 15.27
N ALA A 261 11.02 8.41 16.46
CA ALA A 261 12.01 7.45 16.93
C ALA A 261 11.53 6.78 18.22
N TYR A 262 11.70 5.46 18.31
CA TYR A 262 11.40 4.65 19.49
C TYR A 262 12.30 3.42 19.51
N LYS A 263 12.66 2.93 20.70
CA LYS A 263 13.68 1.87 20.86
C LYS A 263 13.14 0.54 21.41
N GLU A 264 12.00 0.55 22.10
CA GLU A 264 11.51 -0.69 22.73
C GLU A 264 10.79 -1.54 21.67
N GLY A 265 11.38 -2.67 21.28
CA GLY A 265 10.85 -3.51 20.19
C GLY A 265 11.04 -2.89 18.80
N TRP A 266 11.99 -1.96 18.65
CA TRP A 266 12.38 -1.42 17.35
C TRP A 266 13.86 -1.05 17.35
N ASP A 267 14.58 -1.48 16.33
CA ASP A 267 15.99 -1.19 16.11
C ASP A 267 16.20 -0.44 14.78
N GLY A 268 16.93 0.67 14.85
CA GLY A 268 17.22 1.50 13.68
C GLY A 268 16.15 2.53 13.31
N LYS A 269 16.14 2.90 12.03
CA LYS A 269 15.34 4.01 11.48
C LYS A 269 13.85 3.65 11.40
N PRO A 270 12.94 4.64 11.44
CA PRO A 270 11.53 4.42 11.13
C PRO A 270 11.31 4.03 9.67
N VAL A 271 10.19 3.34 9.41
CA VAL A 271 9.66 3.13 8.05
C VAL A 271 9.39 4.49 7.38
N GLU A 272 9.74 4.63 6.11
CA GLU A 272 9.55 5.88 5.36
C GLU A 272 8.08 6.33 5.36
N SER A 273 7.85 7.64 5.47
CA SER A 273 6.51 8.22 5.39
C SER A 273 5.84 7.91 4.05
N VAL A 274 4.58 7.53 4.11
CA VAL A 274 3.74 7.30 2.93
C VAL A 274 2.63 8.33 2.78
N LYS A 275 2.09 8.41 1.56
CA LYS A 275 0.96 9.30 1.22
C LYS A 275 -0.37 8.72 1.71
N GLU A 276 -1.40 9.54 1.67
CA GLU A 276 -2.76 9.10 1.93
C GLU A 276 -3.16 7.91 1.03
N GLY A 277 -3.94 6.96 1.57
CA GLY A 277 -4.35 5.77 0.84
C GLY A 277 -3.30 4.66 0.75
N VAL A 278 -2.06 4.89 1.21
CA VAL A 278 -1.00 3.87 1.22
C VAL A 278 -1.00 3.10 2.53
N VAL A 279 -0.91 1.78 2.43
CA VAL A 279 -0.84 0.85 3.56
C VAL A 279 0.62 0.46 3.78
N LEU A 280 1.12 0.57 5.00
CA LEU A 280 2.36 -0.08 5.37
C LEU A 280 2.08 -1.57 5.50
N LYS A 281 2.84 -2.41 4.78
CA LYS A 281 2.71 -3.86 4.82
C LYS A 281 4.03 -4.49 5.21
N ARG A 282 4.00 -5.53 6.03
CA ARG A 282 5.17 -6.33 6.38
C ARG A 282 5.45 -7.38 5.28
N LYS A 283 6.72 -7.54 4.92
CA LYS A 283 7.22 -8.46 3.86
C LYS A 283 6.81 -9.90 4.05
N ASP A 284 7.12 -10.40 5.23
CA ASP A 284 6.94 -11.80 5.59
C ASP A 284 6.89 -11.95 7.12
N LEU A 285 7.05 -13.17 7.62
CA LEU A 285 6.99 -13.52 9.04
C LEU A 285 8.34 -13.42 9.75
N TYR A 286 9.39 -13.06 9.03
CA TYR A 286 10.71 -12.74 9.57
C TYR A 286 10.68 -11.29 10.04
N ASP A 287 10.86 -11.11 11.35
CA ASP A 287 10.80 -9.81 12.00
C ASP A 287 12.19 -9.47 12.53
N THR A 288 12.80 -8.45 11.92
CA THR A 288 14.08 -7.90 12.36
C THR A 288 13.88 -6.77 13.36
N ASN A 289 12.64 -6.38 13.65
CA ASN A 289 12.28 -5.19 14.40
C ASN A 289 12.85 -3.92 13.75
N THR A 290 12.99 -3.88 12.43
CA THR A 290 13.55 -2.71 11.72
C THR A 290 12.70 -2.32 10.51
N SER A 291 12.97 -1.14 9.91
CA SER A 291 12.23 -0.69 8.73
C SER A 291 12.35 -1.63 7.53
N ILE A 292 13.39 -2.48 7.46
CA ILE A 292 13.62 -3.37 6.32
C ILE A 292 12.46 -4.35 6.11
N ASP A 293 11.74 -4.69 7.19
CA ASP A 293 10.61 -5.61 7.18
C ASP A 293 9.41 -5.02 6.42
N TRP A 294 9.42 -3.73 6.12
CA TRP A 294 8.33 -2.96 5.51
C TRP A 294 8.70 -2.34 4.15
N GLU A 295 9.97 -2.45 3.74
CA GLU A 295 10.50 -1.76 2.55
C GLU A 295 10.30 -2.54 1.25
N TYR A 296 9.20 -2.32 0.54
CA TYR A 296 8.96 -2.93 -0.78
C TYR A 296 9.42 -2.06 -1.95
N ASN A 297 9.67 -2.72 -3.09
CA ASN A 297 9.77 -2.04 -4.39
C ASN A 297 8.39 -1.54 -4.88
N ARG A 298 7.31 -2.15 -4.39
CA ARG A 298 5.90 -1.77 -4.63
C ARG A 298 5.38 -0.82 -3.55
N THR A 299 4.44 0.04 -3.91
CA THR A 299 3.59 0.76 -2.94
C THR A 299 2.24 0.06 -2.83
N PHE A 300 1.81 -0.30 -1.62
CA PHE A 300 0.49 -0.92 -1.39
C PHE A 300 -0.56 0.16 -1.17
N VAL A 301 -1.58 0.19 -2.02
CA VAL A 301 -2.74 1.08 -1.86
C VAL A 301 -3.87 0.30 -1.20
N VAL A 302 -4.64 0.94 -0.32
CA VAL A 302 -5.81 0.34 0.33
C VAL A 302 -6.76 -0.27 -0.72
N GLY A 303 -7.15 -1.53 -0.51
CA GLY A 303 -7.98 -2.31 -1.44
C GLY A 303 -7.28 -2.86 -2.67
N GLN A 304 -6.00 -2.56 -2.89
CA GLN A 304 -5.24 -3.12 -4.01
C GLN A 304 -5.01 -4.62 -3.80
N SER A 305 -5.07 -5.40 -4.89
CA SER A 305 -4.84 -6.84 -4.81
C SER A 305 -3.40 -7.20 -4.42
N ASP A 306 -3.20 -8.44 -3.99
CA ASP A 306 -1.88 -9.04 -3.75
C ASP A 306 -1.87 -10.50 -4.21
N PHE A 307 -2.25 -10.70 -5.48
CA PHE A 307 -2.29 -12.02 -6.08
C PHE A 307 -0.89 -12.62 -6.18
N GLY A 308 -0.79 -13.89 -5.79
CA GLY A 308 0.35 -14.71 -6.14
C GLY A 308 0.51 -14.82 -7.65
N VAL A 309 1.70 -15.21 -8.09
CA VAL A 309 1.93 -15.57 -9.49
C VAL A 309 1.20 -16.88 -9.81
N TRP A 310 0.60 -16.95 -11.00
CA TRP A 310 0.13 -18.22 -11.55
C TRP A 310 1.22 -18.82 -12.43
N HIS A 311 1.52 -20.09 -12.24
CA HIS A 311 2.46 -20.86 -13.04
C HIS A 311 1.88 -22.26 -13.28
N GLY A 312 1.88 -22.73 -14.52
CA GLY A 312 1.30 -24.02 -14.85
C GLY A 312 1.45 -24.40 -16.31
N LYS A 313 0.86 -25.55 -16.66
CA LYS A 313 0.76 -26.01 -18.04
C LYS A 313 -0.49 -25.46 -18.73
N VAL A 314 -0.34 -25.13 -19.99
CA VAL A 314 -1.40 -24.70 -20.92
C VAL A 314 -1.48 -25.73 -22.05
N ASP A 315 -2.66 -25.99 -22.60
CA ASP A 315 -2.91 -27.10 -23.52
C ASP A 315 -2.73 -26.73 -25.00
N LYS A 316 -3.21 -25.54 -25.40
CA LYS A 316 -3.10 -25.02 -26.76
C LYS A 316 -2.91 -23.51 -26.77
N ALA A 317 -2.38 -22.98 -27.86
CA ALA A 317 -2.28 -21.54 -28.06
C ALA A 317 -2.49 -21.11 -29.52
N ILE A 318 -2.89 -19.86 -29.70
CA ILE A 318 -2.86 -19.15 -30.98
C ILE A 318 -2.04 -17.87 -30.78
N ALA A 319 -0.85 -17.82 -31.37
CA ALA A 319 -0.04 -16.60 -31.41
C ALA A 319 -0.46 -15.73 -32.61
N PHE A 320 -0.57 -14.42 -32.40
CA PHE A 320 -0.98 -13.48 -33.43
C PHE A 320 -0.37 -12.09 -33.22
N CYS A 321 -0.35 -11.28 -34.28
CA CYS A 321 0.05 -9.88 -34.21
C CYS A 321 -0.91 -8.96 -34.99
N SER A 322 -1.00 -7.71 -34.52
CA SER A 322 -1.60 -6.60 -35.27
C SER A 322 -0.52 -5.90 -36.11
N PRO A 323 -0.86 -5.35 -37.29
CA PRO A 323 -2.19 -5.31 -37.89
C PRO A 323 -2.58 -6.60 -38.64
N ASP A 324 -1.67 -7.56 -38.78
CA ASP A 324 -1.75 -8.64 -39.78
C ASP A 324 -2.98 -9.56 -39.65
N CYS A 325 -3.28 -10.03 -38.44
CA CYS A 325 -4.31 -11.07 -38.24
C CYS A 325 -5.13 -10.97 -36.94
N SER A 326 -4.92 -9.92 -36.14
CA SER A 326 -5.57 -9.75 -34.83
C SER A 326 -7.11 -9.71 -34.90
N TYR A 327 -7.67 -9.07 -35.93
CA TYR A 327 -9.12 -8.90 -36.04
C TYR A 327 -9.83 -10.23 -36.25
N ASP A 328 -9.31 -11.08 -37.13
CA ASP A 328 -9.91 -12.38 -37.42
C ASP A 328 -9.84 -13.31 -36.22
N VAL A 329 -8.68 -13.40 -35.55
CA VAL A 329 -8.50 -14.22 -34.35
C VAL A 329 -9.45 -13.79 -33.23
N ILE A 330 -9.42 -12.51 -32.85
CA ILE A 330 -10.25 -12.00 -31.75
C ILE A 330 -11.75 -12.12 -32.07
N SER A 331 -12.15 -11.81 -33.30
CA SER A 331 -13.54 -11.96 -33.74
C SER A 331 -14.03 -13.40 -33.64
N GLN A 332 -13.18 -14.37 -33.99
CA GLN A 332 -13.54 -15.77 -33.95
C GLN A 332 -13.69 -16.28 -32.51
N GLU A 333 -12.77 -15.91 -31.61
CA GLU A 333 -12.87 -16.27 -30.19
C GLU A 333 -14.14 -15.68 -29.54
N ILE A 334 -14.47 -14.42 -29.84
CA ILE A 334 -15.69 -13.77 -29.31
C ILE A 334 -16.96 -14.45 -29.81
N LYS A 335 -17.02 -14.85 -31.09
CA LYS A 335 -18.20 -15.51 -31.68
C LYS A 335 -18.46 -16.90 -31.11
N ASN A 336 -17.40 -17.60 -30.71
CA ASN A 336 -17.48 -18.99 -30.24
C ASN A 336 -17.74 -19.11 -28.73
N ALA A 337 -17.56 -18.04 -27.97
CA ALA A 337 -17.65 -18.09 -26.51
C ALA A 337 -19.09 -18.03 -25.97
N GLU A 338 -19.33 -18.68 -24.84
CA GLU A 338 -20.57 -18.57 -24.06
C GLU A 338 -20.45 -17.53 -22.92
N LYS A 339 -19.23 -17.30 -22.41
CA LYS A 339 -18.88 -16.30 -21.40
C LYS A 339 -17.73 -15.44 -21.90
N LEU A 340 -17.86 -14.13 -21.77
CA LEU A 340 -16.85 -13.13 -22.13
C LEU A 340 -16.68 -12.12 -21.00
N PHE A 341 -15.59 -12.25 -20.25
CA PHE A 341 -15.17 -11.24 -19.27
C PHE A 341 -14.00 -10.45 -19.84
N ILE A 342 -14.26 -9.19 -20.21
CA ILE A 342 -13.36 -8.35 -20.99
C ILE A 342 -12.84 -7.25 -20.09
N ASN A 343 -11.52 -7.18 -19.90
CA ASN A 343 -10.86 -6.06 -19.25
C ASN A 343 -9.96 -5.35 -20.27
N VAL A 344 -10.20 -4.05 -20.48
CA VAL A 344 -9.42 -3.25 -21.43
C VAL A 344 -9.37 -1.78 -20.98
N TYR A 345 -8.26 -1.10 -21.26
CA TYR A 345 -8.10 0.32 -20.93
C TYR A 345 -9.00 1.24 -21.76
N ILE A 346 -9.03 1.02 -23.09
CA ILE A 346 -9.83 1.80 -24.04
C ILE A 346 -10.49 0.85 -25.05
N PHE A 347 -11.77 1.05 -25.32
CA PHE A 347 -12.54 0.33 -26.33
C PHE A 347 -13.32 1.30 -27.24
N THR A 348 -12.84 1.49 -28.47
CA THR A 348 -13.49 2.36 -29.49
C THR A 348 -13.71 1.69 -30.83
N ASN A 349 -13.46 0.38 -30.97
CA ASN A 349 -13.65 -0.34 -32.22
C ASN A 349 -15.12 -0.79 -32.40
N PRO A 350 -15.90 -0.16 -33.30
CA PRO A 350 -17.32 -0.48 -33.44
C PRO A 350 -17.57 -1.87 -34.03
N PHE A 351 -16.64 -2.40 -34.83
CA PHE A 351 -16.82 -3.71 -35.47
C PHE A 351 -16.73 -4.85 -34.46
N ILE A 352 -15.80 -4.75 -33.50
CA ILE A 352 -15.74 -5.71 -32.38
C ILE A 352 -16.95 -5.54 -31.47
N ALA A 353 -17.41 -4.31 -31.23
CA ALA A 353 -18.61 -4.04 -30.44
C ALA A 353 -19.88 -4.67 -31.04
N GLU A 354 -20.04 -4.65 -32.36
CA GLU A 354 -21.16 -5.31 -33.04
C GLU A 354 -21.11 -6.83 -32.91
N ILE A 355 -19.92 -7.43 -33.01
CA ILE A 355 -19.75 -8.88 -32.81
C ILE A 355 -20.16 -9.26 -31.38
N LEU A 356 -19.71 -8.48 -30.38
CA LEU A 356 -20.13 -8.67 -28.98
C LEU A 356 -21.64 -8.49 -28.81
N PHE A 357 -22.22 -7.45 -29.38
CA PHE A 357 -23.65 -7.18 -29.27
C PHE A 357 -24.49 -8.33 -29.86
N ASN A 358 -24.04 -8.90 -30.98
CA ASN A 358 -24.73 -10.00 -31.67
C ASN A 358 -24.40 -11.40 -31.11
N SER A 359 -23.35 -11.56 -30.30
CA SER A 359 -23.00 -12.84 -29.66
C SER A 359 -24.10 -13.29 -28.66
N SER A 360 -24.29 -14.59 -28.46
CA SER A 360 -25.16 -15.12 -27.40
C SER A 360 -24.53 -15.10 -26.00
N ALA A 361 -23.25 -14.72 -25.91
CA ALA A 361 -22.46 -14.81 -24.69
C ALA A 361 -22.98 -13.92 -23.55
N LYS A 362 -22.68 -14.34 -22.32
CA LYS A 362 -22.72 -13.46 -21.14
C LYS A 362 -21.48 -12.55 -21.15
N ILE A 363 -21.70 -11.24 -21.18
CA ILE A 363 -20.65 -10.25 -21.32
C ILE A 363 -20.53 -9.42 -20.04
N LYS A 364 -19.32 -9.36 -19.48
CA LYS A 364 -18.93 -8.35 -18.49
C LYS A 364 -17.79 -7.54 -19.08
N LEU A 365 -18.00 -6.24 -19.28
CA LEU A 365 -17.00 -5.32 -19.83
C LEU A 365 -16.50 -4.36 -18.76
N PHE A 366 -15.22 -4.45 -18.41
CA PHE A 366 -14.56 -3.60 -17.44
C PHE A 366 -13.58 -2.64 -18.11
N LEU A 367 -13.83 -1.34 -17.93
CA LEU A 367 -13.10 -0.24 -18.60
C LEU A 367 -12.44 0.67 -17.56
N ASP A 368 -11.48 1.51 -17.99
CA ASP A 368 -10.98 2.58 -17.13
C ASP A 368 -11.86 3.83 -17.23
N GLY A 369 -12.30 4.38 -16.09
CA GLY A 369 -13.15 5.57 -16.06
C GLY A 369 -12.39 6.91 -16.17
N ASN A 370 -11.06 6.90 -16.22
CA ASN A 370 -10.22 8.09 -16.16
C ASN A 370 -9.10 8.06 -17.22
N VAL A 371 -9.47 7.69 -18.44
CA VAL A 371 -8.57 7.70 -19.60
C VAL A 371 -7.89 9.06 -19.78
N ILE A 372 -6.61 9.06 -20.16
CA ILE A 372 -5.87 10.30 -20.45
C ILE A 372 -6.55 11.01 -21.62
N GLY A 373 -6.99 12.25 -21.41
CA GLY A 373 -7.77 13.01 -22.40
C GLY A 373 -9.30 12.85 -22.28
N GLY A 374 -9.77 12.03 -21.34
CA GLY A 374 -11.19 11.74 -21.12
C GLY A 374 -11.66 10.49 -21.87
N ILE A 375 -12.82 9.96 -21.47
CA ILE A 375 -13.44 8.80 -22.10
C ILE A 375 -13.93 9.19 -23.51
N PRO A 376 -13.49 8.51 -24.58
CA PRO A 376 -13.94 8.78 -25.94
C PRO A 376 -15.46 8.63 -26.11
N MET A 377 -16.07 9.42 -27.00
CA MET A 377 -17.51 9.30 -27.28
C MET A 377 -17.87 7.94 -27.89
N GLU A 378 -16.95 7.37 -28.69
CA GLU A 378 -17.06 6.03 -29.25
C GLU A 378 -17.15 4.97 -28.14
N GLU A 379 -16.31 5.09 -27.10
CA GLU A 379 -16.34 4.17 -25.96
C GLU A 379 -17.64 4.29 -25.18
N ARG A 380 -18.10 5.53 -24.92
CA ARG A 380 -19.40 5.79 -24.28
C ARG A 380 -20.55 5.17 -25.06
N TRP A 381 -20.51 5.24 -26.39
CA TRP A 381 -21.50 4.62 -27.26
C TRP A 381 -21.46 3.08 -27.17
N ILE A 382 -20.26 2.49 -27.18
CA ILE A 382 -20.08 1.02 -27.05
C ILE A 382 -20.56 0.55 -25.68
N ALA A 383 -20.19 1.23 -24.61
CA ALA A 383 -20.64 0.95 -23.26
C ALA A 383 -22.16 1.03 -23.15
N TYR A 384 -22.78 2.08 -23.72
CA TYR A 384 -24.23 2.20 -23.79
C TYR A 384 -24.87 1.05 -24.56
N MET A 385 -24.39 0.75 -25.78
CA MET A 385 -24.88 -0.35 -26.60
C MET A 385 -24.82 -1.69 -25.84
N LEU A 386 -23.68 -2.03 -25.24
CA LEU A 386 -23.50 -3.30 -24.55
C LEU A 386 -24.26 -3.37 -23.23
N SER A 387 -24.49 -2.24 -22.55
CA SER A 387 -25.38 -2.19 -21.37
C SER A 387 -26.85 -2.46 -21.68
N LYS A 388 -27.28 -2.31 -22.95
CA LYS A 388 -28.65 -2.61 -23.40
C LYS A 388 -28.82 -4.05 -23.85
N LYS A 389 -27.73 -4.82 -23.91
CA LYS A 389 -27.79 -6.25 -24.18
C LYS A 389 -28.32 -7.00 -22.95
N GLU A 390 -29.25 -7.93 -23.15
CA GLU A 390 -29.88 -8.70 -22.06
C GLU A 390 -28.88 -9.37 -21.10
N LYS A 391 -27.76 -9.88 -21.62
CA LYS A 391 -26.68 -10.51 -20.86
C LYS A 391 -25.38 -9.68 -20.83
N GLY A 392 -25.49 -8.36 -21.02
CA GLY A 392 -24.36 -7.43 -20.98
C GLY A 392 -24.36 -6.58 -19.71
N GLU A 393 -23.25 -6.58 -18.99
CA GLU A 393 -22.99 -5.63 -17.90
C GLU A 393 -21.71 -4.87 -18.21
N VAL A 394 -21.71 -3.55 -17.94
CA VAL A 394 -20.56 -2.68 -18.17
C VAL A 394 -20.26 -1.93 -16.88
N ARG A 395 -18.98 -1.94 -16.47
CA ARG A 395 -18.50 -1.18 -15.32
C ARG A 395 -17.21 -0.43 -15.66
N TYR A 396 -16.98 0.68 -14.98
CA TYR A 396 -15.73 1.42 -15.03
C TYR A 396 -14.98 1.30 -13.71
N MET A 397 -13.66 1.20 -13.77
CA MET A 397 -12.81 1.56 -12.66
C MET A 397 -12.64 3.08 -12.63
N LEU A 398 -13.44 3.77 -11.82
CA LEU A 398 -13.59 5.23 -11.84
C LEU A 398 -13.04 5.87 -10.55
N LYS A 399 -12.35 7.00 -10.73
CA LYS A 399 -11.98 7.96 -9.70
C LYS A 399 -12.87 9.19 -9.82
N ASP A 400 -13.47 9.59 -8.70
CA ASP A 400 -14.17 10.85 -8.54
C ASP A 400 -14.00 11.37 -7.10
N GLU A 401 -12.91 12.11 -6.86
CA GLU A 401 -12.58 12.60 -5.52
C GLU A 401 -13.62 13.58 -4.96
N LYS A 402 -14.40 14.25 -5.82
CA LYS A 402 -15.45 15.17 -5.36
C LYS A 402 -16.56 14.42 -4.63
N ASP A 403 -16.90 13.25 -5.14
CA ASP A 403 -17.85 12.31 -4.54
C ASP A 403 -17.16 11.29 -3.61
N GLY A 404 -15.88 11.52 -3.31
CA GLY A 404 -15.07 10.70 -2.42
C GLY A 404 -14.67 9.35 -3.02
N ILE A 405 -14.82 9.10 -4.31
CA ILE A 405 -14.44 7.84 -4.96
C ILE A 405 -12.96 7.87 -5.31
N TYR A 406 -12.22 6.91 -4.76
CA TYR A 406 -10.79 6.77 -4.99
C TYR A 406 -10.43 5.38 -5.53
N LYS A 407 -9.57 5.32 -6.54
CA LYS A 407 -9.16 4.06 -7.18
C LYS A 407 -8.11 3.28 -6.40
N ARG A 408 -8.14 1.95 -6.55
CA ARG A 408 -7.10 1.02 -6.09
C ARG A 408 -5.84 1.04 -6.97
N TYR A 409 -5.98 1.45 -8.21
CA TYR A 409 -4.91 1.55 -9.20
C TYR A 409 -4.97 2.90 -9.92
N ASN A 410 -3.83 3.41 -10.41
CA ASN A 410 -3.83 4.66 -11.18
C ASN A 410 -4.64 4.50 -12.47
N TYR A 411 -4.38 3.42 -13.21
CA TYR A 411 -5.15 3.01 -14.38
C TYR A 411 -5.42 1.51 -14.37
N ASN A 412 -6.62 1.12 -14.80
CA ASN A 412 -6.96 -0.20 -15.27
C ASN A 412 -6.42 -0.36 -16.69
N HIS A 413 -5.19 -0.86 -16.82
CA HIS A 413 -4.48 -0.92 -18.09
C HIS A 413 -4.21 -2.35 -18.58
N ALA A 414 -4.68 -3.35 -17.84
CA ALA A 414 -4.71 -4.74 -18.26
C ALA A 414 -5.61 -4.91 -19.50
N LYS A 415 -5.20 -5.81 -20.39
CA LYS A 415 -5.87 -6.08 -21.67
C LYS A 415 -5.98 -7.59 -21.82
N TYR A 416 -7.11 -8.11 -21.39
CA TYR A 416 -7.38 -9.53 -21.49
C TYR A 416 -8.86 -9.83 -21.63
N VAL A 417 -9.14 -11.04 -22.10
CA VAL A 417 -10.48 -11.62 -22.13
C VAL A 417 -10.44 -13.00 -21.53
N VAL A 418 -11.39 -13.33 -20.67
CA VAL A 418 -11.71 -14.71 -20.31
C VAL A 418 -12.87 -15.18 -21.18
N CYS A 419 -12.61 -16.17 -22.04
CA CYS A 419 -13.53 -16.78 -23.00
C CYS A 419 -13.74 -18.25 -22.60
N ASP A 420 -14.69 -18.55 -21.73
CA ASP A 420 -14.90 -19.91 -21.21
C ASP A 420 -13.64 -20.53 -20.56
N ASP A 421 -13.03 -21.55 -21.15
CA ASP A 421 -11.77 -22.20 -20.74
C ASP A 421 -10.53 -21.63 -21.45
N ARG A 422 -10.72 -20.61 -22.29
CA ARG A 422 -9.68 -19.90 -23.04
C ARG A 422 -9.49 -18.48 -22.52
N CYS A 423 -8.31 -17.92 -22.75
CA CYS A 423 -8.02 -16.53 -22.42
C CYS A 423 -7.29 -15.85 -23.57
N ILE A 424 -7.58 -14.57 -23.78
CA ILE A 424 -6.83 -13.69 -24.71
C ILE A 424 -5.99 -12.74 -23.87
N ILE A 425 -4.69 -12.68 -24.12
CA ILE A 425 -3.78 -11.68 -23.53
C ILE A 425 -3.20 -10.87 -24.70
N HIS A 426 -3.28 -9.54 -24.64
CA HIS A 426 -2.95 -8.68 -25.78
C HIS A 426 -2.28 -7.38 -25.33
N SER A 427 -1.35 -6.85 -26.12
CA SER A 427 -0.71 -5.55 -25.83
C SER A 427 -1.58 -4.32 -26.21
N ALA A 428 -2.59 -4.53 -27.07
CA ALA A 428 -3.38 -3.45 -27.66
C ALA A 428 -4.60 -3.02 -26.85
N ASN A 429 -4.93 -1.74 -26.96
CA ASN A 429 -6.28 -1.26 -26.71
C ASN A 429 -7.24 -1.74 -27.82
N TRP A 430 -8.53 -1.86 -27.53
CA TRP A 430 -9.53 -2.31 -28.49
C TRP A 430 -10.02 -1.15 -29.36
N VAL A 431 -9.09 -0.57 -30.10
CA VAL A 431 -9.30 0.59 -30.99
C VAL A 431 -9.03 0.16 -32.44
N LYS A 432 -9.43 0.99 -33.42
CA LYS A 432 -9.25 0.65 -34.85
C LYS A 432 -7.78 0.46 -35.26
N THR A 433 -6.83 1.13 -34.60
CA THR A 433 -5.39 0.91 -34.83
C THR A 433 -4.87 -0.35 -34.15
N GLY A 434 -5.47 -0.77 -33.04
CA GLY A 434 -5.01 -1.93 -32.26
C GLY A 434 -5.56 -3.26 -32.76
N ILE A 435 -6.81 -3.26 -33.26
CA ILE A 435 -7.49 -4.44 -33.84
C ILE A 435 -8.13 -4.03 -35.18
N PRO A 436 -7.32 -3.76 -36.21
CA PRO A 436 -7.80 -3.21 -37.47
C PRO A 436 -8.57 -4.25 -38.31
N VAL A 437 -9.69 -3.82 -38.91
CA VAL A 437 -10.45 -4.66 -39.85
C VAL A 437 -9.68 -4.89 -41.14
N ASP A 438 -9.01 -3.84 -41.63
CA ASP A 438 -8.13 -3.93 -42.79
C ASP A 438 -6.68 -4.05 -42.28
N ASN A 439 -6.06 -5.19 -42.56
CA ASN A 439 -4.75 -5.56 -42.04
C ASN A 439 -3.57 -4.81 -42.72
N THR A 440 -3.86 -3.87 -43.62
CA THR A 440 -2.88 -2.91 -44.15
C THR A 440 -2.68 -1.69 -43.25
N TYR A 441 -3.43 -1.56 -42.15
CA TYR A 441 -3.38 -0.39 -41.27
C TYR A 441 -3.35 -0.81 -39.81
N GLY A 442 -2.55 -0.14 -38.98
CA GLY A 442 -2.64 -0.27 -37.52
C GLY A 442 -1.29 -0.17 -36.83
N ASN A 443 -1.31 -0.41 -35.52
CA ASN A 443 -0.13 -0.49 -34.68
C ASN A 443 0.43 -1.91 -34.72
N ARG A 444 1.75 -2.03 -34.53
CA ARG A 444 2.36 -3.30 -34.16
C ARG A 444 2.01 -3.64 -32.71
N GLU A 445 1.37 -4.77 -32.52
CA GLU A 445 0.93 -5.32 -31.23
C GLU A 445 1.06 -6.84 -31.25
N TRP A 446 1.31 -7.47 -30.10
CA TRP A 446 1.38 -8.93 -29.96
C TRP A 446 0.25 -9.43 -29.06
N GLY A 447 -0.34 -10.56 -29.46
CA GLY A 447 -1.37 -11.22 -28.68
C GLY A 447 -1.26 -12.73 -28.72
N ILE A 448 -1.86 -13.36 -27.72
CA ILE A 448 -1.96 -14.81 -27.63
C ILE A 448 -3.33 -15.22 -27.10
N VAL A 449 -3.91 -16.23 -27.72
CA VAL A 449 -5.03 -17.00 -27.15
C VAL A 449 -4.44 -18.24 -26.50
N VAL A 450 -4.85 -18.57 -25.28
CA VAL A 450 -4.41 -19.77 -24.55
C VAL A 450 -5.62 -20.58 -24.09
N GLU A 451 -5.56 -21.91 -24.23
CA GLU A 451 -6.58 -22.85 -23.75
C GLU A 451 -6.05 -23.54 -22.49
N SER A 452 -6.66 -23.24 -21.34
CA SER A 452 -6.31 -23.83 -20.04
C SER A 452 -7.37 -23.48 -19.00
N GLU A 453 -8.08 -24.49 -18.50
CA GLU A 453 -9.10 -24.32 -17.46
C GLU A 453 -8.52 -23.68 -16.19
N ASN A 454 -7.33 -24.11 -15.77
CA ASN A 454 -6.68 -23.59 -14.56
C ASN A 454 -6.23 -22.12 -14.72
N LEU A 455 -5.74 -21.73 -15.89
CA LEU A 455 -5.38 -20.33 -16.18
C LEU A 455 -6.65 -19.48 -16.23
N SER A 456 -7.68 -19.94 -16.94
CA SER A 456 -8.96 -19.25 -17.06
C SER A 456 -9.65 -19.06 -15.71
N SER A 457 -9.59 -20.06 -14.82
CA SER A 457 -10.11 -19.95 -13.45
C SER A 457 -9.36 -18.86 -12.67
N PHE A 458 -8.02 -18.87 -12.69
CA PHE A 458 -7.23 -17.85 -12.02
C PHE A 458 -7.52 -16.44 -12.56
N LEU A 459 -7.62 -16.29 -13.89
CA LEU A 459 -7.92 -15.01 -14.51
C LEU A 459 -9.38 -14.56 -14.27
N THR A 460 -10.30 -15.51 -14.08
CA THR A 460 -11.66 -15.23 -13.61
C THR A 460 -11.64 -14.67 -12.20
N ASP A 461 -10.85 -15.23 -11.28
CA ASP A 461 -10.73 -14.72 -9.90
C ASP A 461 -10.16 -13.29 -9.88
N VAL A 462 -9.15 -13.04 -10.71
CA VAL A 462 -8.60 -11.71 -10.96
C VAL A 462 -9.68 -10.75 -11.46
N PHE A 463 -10.43 -11.15 -12.49
CA PHE A 463 -11.48 -10.31 -13.07
C PHE A 463 -12.57 -10.01 -12.05
N GLU A 464 -13.09 -11.01 -11.33
CA GLU A 464 -14.17 -10.82 -10.37
C GLU A 464 -13.74 -9.97 -9.17
N TYR A 465 -12.47 -10.04 -8.74
CA TYR A 465 -11.93 -9.14 -7.73
C TYR A 465 -11.89 -7.67 -8.20
N ASP A 466 -11.40 -7.44 -9.41
CA ASP A 466 -11.33 -6.09 -9.97
C ASP A 466 -12.75 -5.54 -10.25
N TRP A 467 -13.67 -6.41 -10.71
CA TRP A 467 -15.08 -6.13 -11.01
C TRP A 467 -15.96 -5.89 -9.78
N ASN A 468 -15.59 -6.43 -8.62
CA ASN A 468 -16.46 -6.54 -7.45
C ASN A 468 -17.16 -5.20 -7.10
N PRO A 469 -18.50 -5.15 -7.10
CA PRO A 469 -19.28 -3.93 -6.85
C PRO A 469 -19.16 -3.38 -5.42
N SER A 470 -18.60 -4.16 -4.48
CA SER A 470 -18.30 -3.69 -3.13
C SER A 470 -17.16 -2.68 -3.10
N PHE A 471 -16.29 -2.66 -4.11
CA PHE A 471 -15.28 -1.61 -4.24
C PHE A 471 -15.90 -0.32 -4.74
N GLN A 472 -15.61 0.78 -4.05
CA GLN A 472 -16.10 2.11 -4.41
C GLN A 472 -15.71 2.55 -5.83
N ASP A 473 -14.60 2.03 -6.38
CA ASP A 473 -14.11 2.42 -7.69
C ASP A 473 -14.69 1.56 -8.82
N SER A 474 -15.38 0.47 -8.52
CA SER A 474 -16.08 -0.34 -9.52
C SER A 474 -17.49 0.22 -9.71
N ILE A 475 -17.66 1.09 -10.70
CA ILE A 475 -18.91 1.83 -10.92
C ILE A 475 -19.69 1.22 -12.08
N LEU A 476 -20.95 0.87 -11.84
CA LEU A 476 -21.88 0.41 -12.88
C LEU A 476 -22.11 1.51 -13.91
N PHE A 477 -22.14 1.15 -15.19
CA PHE A 477 -22.51 2.08 -16.25
C PHE A 477 -23.86 2.74 -15.96
N ASN A 478 -23.89 4.07 -16.00
CA ASN A 478 -25.10 4.87 -15.84
C ASN A 478 -25.30 5.73 -17.09
N GLU A 479 -26.39 5.50 -17.81
CA GLU A 479 -26.68 6.23 -19.05
C GLU A 479 -26.89 7.75 -18.84
N GLU A 480 -27.30 8.17 -17.64
CA GLU A 480 -27.56 9.57 -17.29
C GLU A 480 -26.28 10.35 -16.95
N SER A 481 -25.16 9.65 -16.78
CA SER A 481 -23.90 10.29 -16.45
C SER A 481 -23.41 11.20 -17.59
N PHE A 482 -23.10 12.45 -17.25
CA PHE A 482 -22.58 13.42 -18.20
C PHE A 482 -21.20 13.04 -18.74
N THR A 483 -20.33 12.50 -17.88
CA THR A 483 -18.91 12.24 -18.20
C THR A 483 -18.67 10.85 -18.79
N HIS A 484 -19.47 9.86 -18.41
CA HIS A 484 -19.24 8.44 -18.74
C HIS A 484 -20.53 7.66 -19.08
N GLY A 485 -21.66 8.37 -19.28
CA GLY A 485 -22.93 7.78 -19.70
C GLY A 485 -23.11 7.77 -21.21
N LYS A 486 -24.36 7.71 -21.67
CA LYS A 486 -24.65 7.66 -23.11
C LYS A 486 -24.11 8.90 -23.83
N PRO A 487 -23.65 8.78 -25.09
CA PRO A 487 -23.22 9.94 -25.85
C PRO A 487 -24.41 10.89 -26.16
N PRO A 488 -24.14 12.16 -26.51
CA PRO A 488 -25.16 13.10 -26.98
C PRO A 488 -25.97 12.56 -28.18
N SER A 489 -27.20 13.05 -28.37
CA SER A 489 -28.11 12.56 -29.42
C SER A 489 -27.64 12.84 -30.84
N ASP A 490 -26.74 13.80 -31.03
CA ASP A 490 -26.12 14.16 -32.32
C ASP A 490 -24.81 13.39 -32.60
N PHE A 491 -24.33 12.59 -31.66
CA PHE A 491 -23.18 11.73 -31.88
C PHE A 491 -23.53 10.57 -32.82
N SER A 492 -22.67 10.32 -33.80
CA SER A 492 -22.77 9.17 -34.69
C SER A 492 -21.47 8.38 -34.69
N MET A 493 -21.58 7.05 -34.57
CA MET A 493 -20.43 6.16 -34.59
C MET A 493 -19.84 6.09 -36.00
N SER A 494 -18.53 6.27 -36.11
CA SER A 494 -17.82 6.15 -37.38
C SER A 494 -17.47 4.70 -37.70
N TYR A 495 -17.96 4.19 -38.82
CA TYR A 495 -17.62 2.87 -39.37
C TYR A 495 -16.59 2.94 -40.50
N SER A 496 -15.79 4.01 -40.56
CA SER A 496 -14.67 4.06 -41.50
C SER A 496 -13.69 2.92 -41.23
N ILE A 497 -13.19 2.29 -42.29
CA ILE A 497 -12.14 1.29 -42.26
C ILE A 497 -10.87 1.97 -42.81
N PRO A 498 -9.93 2.41 -41.94
CA PRO A 498 -8.69 3.01 -42.39
C PRO A 498 -7.82 1.98 -43.13
N LYS A 499 -6.95 2.45 -44.03
CA LYS A 499 -6.01 1.66 -44.81
C LYS A 499 -4.66 2.38 -44.86
N ASP A 500 -3.57 1.63 -44.99
CA ASP A 500 -2.22 2.17 -45.17
C ASP A 500 -1.46 1.35 -46.22
N ASP A 501 -0.20 1.70 -46.47
CA ASP A 501 0.68 1.00 -47.42
C ASP A 501 1.41 -0.21 -46.80
N TYR A 502 1.08 -0.60 -45.56
CA TYR A 502 1.65 -1.79 -44.92
C TYR A 502 1.18 -3.06 -45.65
N ILE A 503 2.12 -3.97 -45.89
CA ILE A 503 1.84 -5.26 -46.51
C ILE A 503 1.80 -6.30 -45.39
N PRO A 504 0.63 -6.90 -45.09
CA PRO A 504 0.51 -7.95 -44.10
C PRO A 504 1.24 -9.21 -44.56
N ILE A 505 2.00 -9.81 -43.66
CA ILE A 505 2.81 -11.00 -43.94
C ILE A 505 2.64 -12.10 -42.90
N PHE A 506 2.17 -11.77 -41.69
CA PHE A 506 2.01 -12.75 -40.62
C PHE A 506 0.60 -13.34 -40.60
N SER A 507 0.52 -14.66 -40.52
CA SER A 507 -0.74 -15.37 -40.26
C SER A 507 -0.79 -15.81 -38.79
N PRO A 508 -1.97 -16.14 -38.24
CA PRO A 508 -2.04 -16.72 -36.90
C PRO A 508 -1.28 -18.05 -36.84
N PHE A 509 -0.51 -18.25 -35.78
CA PHE A 509 0.21 -19.50 -35.54
C PHE A 509 -0.52 -20.33 -34.49
N TYR A 510 -0.98 -21.53 -34.89
CA TYR A 510 -1.73 -22.44 -34.04
C TYR A 510 -0.81 -23.50 -33.44
N PHE A 511 -0.74 -23.56 -32.11
CA PHE A 511 0.05 -24.53 -31.37
C PHE A 511 -0.87 -25.47 -30.60
N ASN A 512 -0.84 -26.77 -30.93
CA ASN A 512 -1.75 -27.79 -30.39
C ASN A 512 -1.02 -28.80 -29.49
N SER A 513 -0.21 -28.30 -28.54
CA SER A 513 0.54 -29.12 -27.60
C SER A 513 0.75 -28.39 -26.29
N SER A 514 0.97 -29.15 -25.21
CA SER A 514 1.10 -28.55 -23.88
C SER A 514 2.45 -27.85 -23.68
N PHE A 515 2.45 -26.69 -23.04
CA PHE A 515 3.67 -25.93 -22.70
C PHE A 515 3.52 -25.24 -21.35
N ASN A 516 4.63 -24.76 -20.77
CA ASN A 516 4.59 -24.03 -19.49
C ASN A 516 4.32 -22.54 -19.74
N ALA A 517 3.51 -21.95 -18.88
CA ALA A 517 3.26 -20.52 -18.87
C ALA A 517 3.24 -19.95 -17.46
N THR A 518 3.57 -18.67 -17.35
CA THR A 518 3.51 -17.89 -16.10
C THR A 518 2.70 -16.62 -16.34
N LEU A 519 1.59 -16.44 -15.62
CA LEU A 519 0.77 -15.23 -15.70
C LEU A 519 1.19 -14.25 -14.61
N ILE A 520 1.52 -13.03 -15.00
CA ILE A 520 2.04 -11.98 -14.12
C ILE A 520 1.14 -10.76 -14.12
N LEU A 521 1.09 -10.07 -12.99
CA LEU A 521 0.21 -8.93 -12.76
C LEU A 521 1.00 -7.76 -12.19
N SER A 522 0.72 -6.54 -12.68
CA SER A 522 1.15 -5.32 -11.99
C SER A 522 0.03 -4.81 -11.09
N PRO A 523 0.37 -4.25 -9.91
CA PRO A 523 1.72 -4.13 -9.36
C PRO A 523 2.16 -5.33 -8.49
N ASP A 524 1.43 -6.43 -8.55
CA ASP A 524 1.52 -7.57 -7.64
C ASP A 524 2.87 -8.30 -7.73
N ASN A 525 3.26 -8.73 -8.94
CA ASN A 525 4.41 -9.62 -9.12
C ASN A 525 5.18 -9.41 -10.44
N ALA A 526 4.69 -8.58 -11.36
CA ALA A 526 5.29 -8.40 -12.68
C ALA A 526 6.75 -7.90 -12.65
N GLU A 527 7.08 -6.92 -11.79
CA GLU A 527 8.46 -6.40 -11.69
C GLU A 527 9.46 -7.52 -11.40
N LYS A 528 9.14 -8.36 -10.41
CA LYS A 528 9.98 -9.48 -9.98
C LYS A 528 10.19 -10.50 -11.10
N TRP A 529 9.12 -10.86 -11.81
CA TRP A 529 9.17 -11.90 -12.83
C TRP A 529 9.81 -11.43 -14.14
N ILE A 530 9.59 -10.18 -14.55
CA ILE A 530 10.30 -9.61 -15.71
C ILE A 530 11.80 -9.55 -15.44
N ILE A 531 12.22 -9.10 -14.25
CA ILE A 531 13.63 -9.13 -13.84
C ILE A 531 14.18 -10.56 -13.88
N LYS A 532 13.45 -11.53 -13.32
CA LYS A 532 13.86 -12.94 -13.30
C LYS A 532 14.09 -13.48 -14.72
N VAL A 533 13.18 -13.21 -15.66
CA VAL A 533 13.32 -13.68 -17.05
C VAL A 533 14.54 -13.05 -17.73
N ILE A 534 14.80 -11.76 -17.50
CA ILE A 534 16.01 -11.09 -18.01
C ILE A 534 17.27 -11.73 -17.39
N GLU A 535 17.26 -11.99 -16.08
CA GLU A 535 18.37 -12.61 -15.34
C GLU A 535 18.69 -14.05 -15.78
N GLU A 536 17.73 -14.76 -16.35
CA GLU A 536 17.91 -16.12 -16.87
C GLU A 536 18.50 -16.16 -18.28
N ALA A 537 18.59 -15.03 -19.00
CA ALA A 537 19.09 -15.01 -20.37
C ALA A 537 20.57 -15.43 -20.49
N GLU A 538 20.88 -16.26 -21.47
CA GLU A 538 22.23 -16.80 -21.72
C GLU A 538 22.82 -16.32 -23.06
N ASN A 539 22.00 -16.06 -24.08
CA ASN A 539 22.45 -15.81 -25.46
C ASN A 539 21.91 -14.51 -26.04
N GLU A 540 20.59 -14.29 -25.98
CA GLU A 540 19.94 -13.13 -26.60
C GLU A 540 18.70 -12.65 -25.84
N ILE A 541 18.52 -11.32 -25.82
CA ILE A 541 17.32 -10.64 -25.34
C ILE A 541 16.84 -9.65 -26.42
N LEU A 542 15.61 -9.85 -26.89
CA LEU A 542 14.93 -8.95 -27.82
C LEU A 542 13.80 -8.24 -27.09
N VAL A 543 13.77 -6.91 -27.13
CA VAL A 543 12.76 -6.10 -26.42
C VAL A 543 12.06 -5.18 -27.40
N GLU A 544 10.74 -5.23 -27.43
CA GLU A 544 9.92 -4.32 -28.22
C GLU A 544 8.90 -3.62 -27.33
N GLN A 545 9.03 -2.30 -27.22
CA GLN A 545 8.26 -1.50 -26.27
C GLN A 545 7.75 -0.21 -26.90
N ALA A 546 6.47 0.10 -26.65
CA ALA A 546 5.89 1.39 -26.99
C ALA A 546 6.69 2.52 -26.32
N TYR A 547 7.09 2.33 -25.07
CA TYR A 547 8.11 3.16 -24.44
C TYR A 547 8.83 2.48 -23.28
N ILE A 548 10.04 2.97 -22.99
CA ILE A 548 10.80 2.61 -21.79
C ILE A 548 11.24 3.90 -21.10
N GLN A 549 10.88 4.06 -19.82
CA GLN A 549 11.32 5.18 -19.00
C GLN A 549 12.71 4.89 -18.45
N LYS A 550 13.68 5.78 -18.67
CA LYS A 550 15.08 5.58 -18.23
C LYS A 550 15.23 5.59 -16.70
N GLU A 551 14.73 6.64 -16.04
CA GLU A 551 14.86 6.87 -14.60
C GLU A 551 13.50 6.77 -13.91
N TRP A 552 13.44 6.02 -12.82
CA TRP A 552 12.31 5.98 -11.90
C TRP A 552 12.60 6.87 -10.69
N LYS A 553 11.61 7.12 -9.84
CA LYS A 553 11.74 8.05 -8.70
C LYS A 553 12.89 7.69 -7.75
N ARG A 554 13.18 6.39 -7.58
CA ARG A 554 14.23 5.87 -6.68
C ARG A 554 15.49 5.38 -7.42
N GLY A 555 15.70 5.83 -8.66
CA GLY A 555 16.89 5.55 -9.46
C GLY A 555 16.58 4.89 -10.80
N MET A 556 17.61 4.32 -11.43
CA MET A 556 17.51 3.72 -12.76
C MET A 556 16.40 2.67 -12.84
N ASN A 557 15.70 2.63 -13.98
CA ASN A 557 14.76 1.57 -14.29
C ASN A 557 15.43 0.19 -14.11
N PRO A 558 14.91 -0.68 -13.23
CA PRO A 558 15.53 -1.95 -12.91
C PRO A 558 15.59 -2.90 -14.11
N PHE A 559 14.67 -2.81 -15.07
CA PHE A 559 14.73 -3.62 -16.29
C PHE A 559 15.90 -3.17 -17.17
N LEU A 560 16.10 -1.87 -17.35
CA LEU A 560 17.26 -1.34 -18.09
C LEU A 560 18.57 -1.72 -17.43
N LYS A 561 18.64 -1.62 -16.09
CA LYS A 561 19.81 -2.05 -15.32
C LYS A 561 20.16 -3.52 -15.63
N LYS A 562 19.16 -4.40 -15.62
CA LYS A 562 19.36 -5.83 -15.92
C LYS A 562 19.73 -6.11 -17.37
N LEU A 563 19.18 -5.37 -18.33
CA LEU A 563 19.62 -5.46 -19.72
C LEU A 563 21.09 -5.08 -19.89
N ILE A 564 21.56 -4.02 -19.21
CA ILE A 564 22.96 -3.59 -19.25
C ILE A 564 23.87 -4.65 -18.62
N GLU A 565 23.53 -5.14 -17.42
CA GLU A 565 24.28 -6.22 -16.76
C GLU A 565 24.41 -7.47 -17.66
N LYS A 566 23.34 -7.82 -18.39
CA LYS A 566 23.34 -8.94 -19.32
C LYS A 566 24.20 -8.68 -20.56
N ASN A 567 24.08 -7.49 -21.16
CA ASN A 567 24.91 -7.09 -22.28
C ASN A 567 26.40 -7.09 -21.93
N GLU A 568 26.77 -6.61 -20.74
CA GLU A 568 28.14 -6.63 -20.22
C GLU A 568 28.66 -8.06 -19.98
N SER A 569 27.78 -9.01 -19.66
CA SER A 569 28.12 -10.42 -19.52
C SER A 569 28.25 -11.20 -20.84
N GLY A 570 27.99 -10.56 -21.99
CA GLY A 570 28.14 -11.13 -23.32
C GLY A 570 26.82 -11.56 -24.01
N VAL A 571 25.68 -11.38 -23.36
CA VAL A 571 24.35 -11.66 -23.95
C VAL A 571 24.02 -10.59 -24.99
N SER A 572 23.56 -10.96 -26.20
CA SER A 572 23.15 -9.98 -27.21
C SER A 572 21.85 -9.30 -26.80
N VAL A 573 21.84 -7.97 -26.69
CA VAL A 573 20.60 -7.24 -26.37
C VAL A 573 20.19 -6.34 -27.55
N LYS A 574 18.92 -6.45 -27.96
CA LYS A 574 18.32 -5.61 -29.00
C LYS A 574 17.02 -4.98 -28.55
N VAL A 575 16.86 -3.68 -28.78
CA VAL A 575 15.69 -2.92 -28.32
C VAL A 575 15.04 -2.13 -29.45
N ILE A 576 13.73 -2.29 -29.64
CA ILE A 576 12.89 -1.45 -30.51
C ILE A 576 12.03 -0.54 -29.63
N LEU A 577 12.05 0.76 -29.95
CA LEU A 577 11.21 1.79 -29.33
C LEU A 577 10.36 2.51 -30.39
N ASN A 578 9.20 2.99 -29.99
CA ASN A 578 8.32 3.77 -30.84
C ASN A 578 8.76 5.23 -30.98
N TYR A 579 8.55 5.82 -32.15
CA TYR A 579 8.51 7.25 -32.37
C TYR A 579 7.24 7.66 -33.07
N ASN A 580 6.49 8.52 -32.41
CA ASN A 580 5.29 9.12 -32.95
C ASN A 580 5.29 10.63 -32.68
N PRO A 581 5.30 11.48 -33.72
CA PRO A 581 5.34 12.93 -33.56
C PRO A 581 4.09 13.49 -32.87
N ARG A 582 2.98 12.75 -32.83
CA ARG A 582 1.76 13.13 -32.09
C ARG A 582 1.91 12.97 -30.57
N TYR A 583 2.90 12.20 -30.13
CA TYR A 583 3.20 11.93 -28.72
C TYR A 583 4.62 12.42 -28.38
N GLU A 584 4.83 13.74 -28.44
CA GLU A 584 6.14 14.37 -28.29
C GLU A 584 6.85 13.98 -26.97
N SER A 585 6.12 13.93 -25.85
CA SER A 585 6.68 13.56 -24.55
C SER A 585 7.22 12.12 -24.53
N THR A 586 6.43 11.16 -25.01
CA THR A 586 6.81 9.75 -25.14
C THR A 586 7.98 9.58 -26.11
N SER A 587 7.92 10.27 -27.26
CA SER A 587 9.00 10.25 -28.26
C SER A 587 10.31 10.85 -27.72
N SER A 588 10.24 11.90 -26.91
CA SER A 588 11.40 12.49 -26.24
C SER A 588 12.02 11.52 -25.22
N MET A 589 11.18 10.87 -24.42
CA MET A 589 11.60 9.83 -23.47
C MET A 589 12.29 8.65 -24.19
N ASN A 590 11.71 8.16 -25.28
CA ASN A 590 12.31 7.08 -26.06
C ASN A 590 13.63 7.49 -26.73
N LYS A 591 13.77 8.75 -27.17
CA LYS A 591 15.06 9.27 -27.67
C LYS A 591 16.13 9.30 -26.57
N GLU A 592 15.76 9.68 -25.36
CA GLU A 592 16.65 9.65 -24.19
C GLU A 592 17.09 8.22 -23.87
N THR A 593 16.14 7.29 -23.77
CA THR A 593 16.43 5.88 -23.50
C THR A 593 17.24 5.23 -24.62
N LEU A 594 16.94 5.54 -25.89
CA LEU A 594 17.72 5.08 -27.05
C LEU A 594 19.19 5.49 -26.94
N LYS A 595 19.44 6.77 -26.63
CA LYS A 595 20.80 7.30 -26.46
C LYS A 595 21.51 6.55 -25.33
N PHE A 596 20.85 6.41 -24.19
CA PHE A 596 21.40 5.73 -23.02
C PHE A 596 21.75 4.26 -23.30
N LEU A 597 20.87 3.51 -23.98
CA LEU A 597 21.13 2.12 -24.38
C LEU A 597 22.36 2.00 -25.27
N ARG A 598 22.48 2.87 -26.29
CA ARG A 598 23.63 2.88 -27.21
C ARG A 598 24.94 3.23 -26.53
N GLU A 599 24.91 4.17 -25.59
CA GLU A 599 26.07 4.53 -24.76
C GLU A 599 26.56 3.36 -23.89
N ASN A 600 25.67 2.42 -23.54
CA ASN A 600 25.99 1.19 -22.81
C ASN A 600 26.19 -0.04 -23.73
N GLY A 601 26.45 0.18 -25.03
CA GLY A 601 26.77 -0.89 -25.98
C GLY A 601 25.58 -1.74 -26.45
N ILE A 602 24.34 -1.36 -26.12
CA ILE A 602 23.14 -2.08 -26.54
C ILE A 602 22.68 -1.58 -27.92
N SER A 603 22.37 -2.53 -28.81
CA SER A 603 21.79 -2.21 -30.13
C SER A 603 20.34 -1.80 -29.96
N ALA A 604 20.01 -0.54 -30.27
CA ALA A 604 18.64 -0.05 -30.16
C ALA A 604 18.20 0.77 -31.38
N LYS A 605 16.93 0.63 -31.77
CA LYS A 605 16.30 1.35 -32.88
C LYS A 605 15.05 2.09 -32.40
N LEU A 606 14.80 3.23 -33.03
CA LEU A 606 13.60 4.02 -32.88
C LEU A 606 12.84 3.93 -34.20
N LYS A 607 11.56 3.52 -34.17
CA LYS A 607 10.74 3.26 -35.36
C LYS A 607 9.71 4.36 -35.56
N ASP A 608 9.70 4.95 -36.74
CA ASP A 608 8.84 6.07 -37.15
C ASP A 608 7.91 5.73 -38.34
N CYS A 609 8.20 4.64 -39.04
CA CYS A 609 7.46 4.13 -40.21
C CYS A 609 6.44 3.03 -39.88
N LEU A 610 6.54 2.46 -38.68
CA LEU A 610 5.65 1.45 -38.14
C LEU A 610 5.37 1.87 -36.69
N GLU A 611 4.11 2.10 -36.36
CA GLU A 611 3.72 2.53 -35.02
C GLU A 611 3.88 1.35 -34.06
N ILE A 612 4.98 1.36 -33.30
CA ILE A 612 5.26 0.32 -32.32
C ILE A 612 4.43 0.62 -31.08
N HIS A 613 3.42 -0.20 -30.81
CA HIS A 613 2.66 -0.10 -29.57
C HIS A 613 2.69 -1.40 -28.76
N ASN A 614 3.57 -2.33 -29.12
CA ASN A 614 3.80 -3.58 -28.42
C ASN A 614 4.48 -3.36 -27.04
N LYS A 615 4.38 -4.37 -26.16
CA LYS A 615 5.09 -4.47 -24.87
C LYS A 615 5.56 -5.91 -24.68
N GLY A 616 6.51 -6.31 -25.54
CA GLY A 616 7.01 -7.66 -25.65
C GLY A 616 8.48 -7.79 -25.26
N MET A 617 8.88 -9.01 -24.91
CA MET A 617 10.28 -9.39 -24.72
C MET A 617 10.47 -10.87 -25.08
N ILE A 618 11.57 -11.20 -25.73
CA ILE A 618 11.98 -12.57 -26.07
C ILE A 618 13.34 -12.82 -25.45
N VAL A 619 13.53 -14.02 -24.90
CA VAL A 619 14.80 -14.48 -24.31
C VAL A 619 15.17 -15.84 -24.89
N ASP A 620 16.37 -15.92 -25.47
CA ASP A 620 17.03 -17.14 -25.96
C ASP A 620 16.19 -18.03 -26.90
N ASN A 621 15.26 -17.43 -27.67
CA ASN A 621 14.23 -18.14 -28.46
C ASN A 621 13.51 -19.26 -27.67
N SER A 622 13.40 -19.13 -26.35
CA SER A 622 12.80 -20.14 -25.48
C SER A 622 11.69 -19.58 -24.62
N LYS A 623 11.75 -18.27 -24.33
CA LYS A 623 10.73 -17.56 -23.56
C LYS A 623 10.26 -16.32 -24.30
N VAL A 624 8.95 -16.08 -24.32
CA VAL A 624 8.34 -14.83 -24.79
C VAL A 624 7.39 -14.27 -23.75
N LEU A 625 7.51 -12.97 -23.48
CA LEU A 625 6.58 -12.15 -22.71
C LEU A 625 5.65 -11.41 -23.68
N ILE A 626 4.34 -11.63 -23.54
CA ILE A 626 3.30 -10.81 -24.17
C ILE A 626 2.57 -10.06 -23.05
N SER A 627 2.47 -8.73 -23.11
CA SER A 627 1.94 -7.95 -21.98
C SER A 627 1.27 -6.63 -22.37
N SER A 628 0.58 -6.03 -21.40
CA SER A 628 0.13 -4.63 -21.45
C SER A 628 1.13 -3.64 -20.85
N ILE A 629 2.25 -4.14 -20.31
CA ILE A 629 3.13 -3.43 -19.37
C ILE A 629 4.20 -2.63 -20.12
N ASN A 630 4.01 -1.32 -20.23
CA ASN A 630 5.11 -0.45 -20.63
C ASN A 630 6.17 -0.44 -19.52
N TRP A 631 7.44 -0.30 -19.88
CA TRP A 631 8.54 -0.27 -18.91
C TRP A 631 8.74 1.13 -18.31
N GLY A 632 7.66 1.68 -17.77
CA GLY A 632 7.63 2.89 -16.94
C GLY A 632 7.20 2.59 -15.51
N GLU A 633 7.66 3.39 -14.54
CA GLU A 633 7.41 3.15 -13.11
C GLU A 633 5.91 3.06 -12.81
N ASN A 634 5.11 3.91 -13.45
CA ASN A 634 3.67 3.94 -13.25
C ASN A 634 2.99 2.63 -13.72
N SER A 635 3.33 2.14 -14.92
CA SER A 635 2.79 0.88 -15.42
C SER A 635 3.18 -0.31 -14.55
N VAL A 636 4.43 -0.36 -14.10
CA VAL A 636 4.93 -1.50 -13.32
C VAL A 636 4.41 -1.49 -11.88
N ARG A 637 4.35 -0.33 -11.23
CA ARG A 637 4.13 -0.24 -9.77
C ARG A 637 2.79 0.34 -9.33
N ASN A 638 2.00 0.92 -10.24
CA ASN A 638 0.79 1.64 -9.85
C ASN A 638 -0.45 1.33 -10.72
N ASN A 639 -0.28 0.81 -11.93
CA ASN A 639 -1.40 0.38 -12.78
C ASN A 639 -1.78 -1.07 -12.48
N ARG A 640 -3.03 -1.42 -12.78
CA ARG A 640 -3.42 -2.81 -13.01
C ARG A 640 -2.97 -3.17 -14.42
N GLU A 641 -2.03 -4.09 -14.56
CA GLU A 641 -1.53 -4.59 -15.85
C GLU A 641 -1.46 -6.11 -15.83
N ILE A 642 -1.31 -6.72 -17.00
CA ILE A 642 -1.17 -8.18 -17.15
C ILE A 642 -0.05 -8.52 -18.15
N GLY A 643 0.61 -9.64 -17.94
CA GLY A 643 1.48 -10.27 -18.91
C GLY A 643 1.46 -11.78 -18.78
N ILE A 644 1.83 -12.47 -19.86
CA ILE A 644 2.04 -13.92 -19.87
C ILE A 644 3.43 -14.21 -20.41
N ILE A 645 4.20 -15.01 -19.66
CA ILE A 645 5.49 -15.54 -20.07
C ILE A 645 5.24 -16.96 -20.54
N ILE A 646 5.58 -17.25 -21.79
CA ILE A 646 5.43 -18.56 -22.43
C ILE A 646 6.81 -19.20 -22.54
N GLU A 647 6.94 -20.46 -22.15
CA GLU A 647 8.17 -21.24 -22.30
C GLU A 647 7.98 -22.30 -23.40
N ASN A 648 8.25 -21.91 -24.65
CA ASN A 648 8.11 -22.77 -25.82
C ASN A 648 8.83 -22.17 -27.03
N GLU A 649 9.67 -22.97 -27.71
CA GLU A 649 10.50 -22.53 -28.83
C GLU A 649 9.67 -22.14 -30.08
N GLU A 650 8.65 -22.92 -30.43
CA GLU A 650 7.84 -22.66 -31.64
C GLU A 650 7.00 -21.38 -31.50
N LEU A 651 6.36 -21.19 -30.34
CA LEU A 651 5.62 -19.96 -30.03
C LEU A 651 6.56 -18.75 -29.93
N THR A 652 7.76 -18.93 -29.37
CA THR A 652 8.74 -17.84 -29.29
C THR A 652 9.26 -17.46 -30.68
N SER A 653 9.52 -18.45 -31.54
CA SER A 653 10.01 -18.26 -32.91
C SER A 653 9.05 -17.41 -33.74
N TYR A 654 7.73 -17.59 -33.56
CA TYR A 654 6.73 -16.73 -34.22
C TYR A 654 6.93 -15.25 -33.89
N PHE A 655 7.06 -14.90 -32.60
CA PHE A 655 7.25 -13.51 -32.19
C PHE A 655 8.65 -12.99 -32.51
N GLU A 656 9.66 -13.87 -32.55
CA GLU A 656 11.00 -13.53 -33.00
C GLU A 656 11.01 -13.13 -34.48
N GLU A 657 10.31 -13.87 -35.35
CA GLU A 657 10.12 -13.49 -36.76
C GLU A 657 9.47 -12.11 -36.91
N VAL A 658 8.44 -11.83 -36.09
CA VAL A 658 7.79 -10.52 -36.04
C VAL A 658 8.79 -9.44 -35.61
N PHE A 659 9.53 -9.67 -34.52
CA PHE A 659 10.54 -8.74 -34.03
C PHE A 659 11.60 -8.42 -35.10
N TRP A 660 12.13 -9.42 -35.78
CA TRP A 660 13.17 -9.21 -36.79
C TRP A 660 12.65 -8.54 -38.05
N TYR A 661 11.41 -8.81 -38.44
CA TYR A 661 10.76 -8.05 -39.49
C TYR A 661 10.63 -6.58 -39.09
N ASP A 662 10.12 -6.30 -37.89
CA ASP A 662 9.96 -4.94 -37.39
C ASP A 662 11.32 -4.25 -37.23
N TRP A 663 12.36 -4.96 -36.79
CA TRP A 663 13.74 -4.48 -36.70
C TRP A 663 14.27 -4.00 -38.04
N ASN A 664 13.99 -4.76 -39.11
CA ASN A 664 14.47 -4.50 -40.47
C ASN A 664 13.47 -3.68 -41.32
N TYR A 665 12.29 -3.37 -40.78
CA TYR A 665 11.29 -2.58 -41.49
C TYR A 665 11.80 -1.16 -41.79
N GLU A 666 11.79 -0.78 -43.06
CA GLU A 666 12.19 0.53 -43.56
C GLU A 666 11.05 1.15 -44.38
N CYS A 667 10.85 2.47 -44.25
CA CYS A 667 9.92 3.20 -45.11
C CYS A 667 10.27 3.04 -46.59
N LYS A 668 9.29 2.71 -47.45
CA LYS A 668 9.43 2.96 -48.89
C LYS A 668 9.37 4.47 -49.15
N ASN A 669 10.52 5.08 -49.41
CA ASN A 669 10.75 6.46 -49.88
C ASN A 669 9.73 7.55 -49.46
N ASN A 670 10.08 8.26 -48.39
CA ASN A 670 9.73 9.65 -48.02
C ASN A 670 8.75 10.40 -48.96
N LYS A 671 7.45 10.35 -48.66
CA LYS A 671 6.67 11.59 -48.74
C LYS A 671 7.11 12.45 -47.55
N LYS A 672 7.88 13.49 -47.83
CA LYS A 672 8.09 14.61 -46.89
C LYS A 672 6.72 14.92 -46.27
N VAL A 673 6.60 14.75 -44.96
CA VAL A 673 5.46 15.25 -44.21
C VAL A 673 5.46 16.76 -44.42
N GLY A 674 4.68 17.21 -45.40
CA GLY A 674 4.35 18.62 -45.55
C GLY A 674 3.72 19.07 -44.25
N GLU A 675 4.09 20.27 -43.81
CA GLU A 675 3.48 20.99 -42.71
C GLU A 675 1.94 20.96 -42.88
N VAL A 676 1.28 19.99 -42.26
CA VAL A 676 -0.16 20.06 -42.07
C VAL A 676 -0.35 20.94 -40.85
N SER A 677 -0.53 22.23 -41.13
CA SER A 677 -1.04 23.23 -40.20
C SER A 677 -2.27 22.66 -39.46
N ILE A 678 -2.13 22.42 -38.15
CA ILE A 678 -3.27 22.22 -37.25
C ILE A 678 -3.13 23.16 -36.06
N LEU A 679 -3.71 24.34 -36.22
CA LEU A 679 -4.23 25.14 -35.10
C LEU A 679 -5.57 25.71 -35.59
N PRO A 680 -6.70 25.31 -34.97
CA PRO A 680 -7.28 26.16 -33.93
C PRO A 680 -7.96 25.44 -32.76
N SER A 681 -7.74 24.14 -32.54
CA SER A 681 -8.37 23.43 -31.40
C SER A 681 -7.68 23.71 -30.05
N ILE A 682 -6.37 23.97 -30.08
CA ILE A 682 -5.55 24.15 -28.86
C ILE A 682 -5.66 25.58 -28.30
N ILE A 683 -5.86 26.59 -29.16
CA ILE A 683 -6.05 27.99 -28.70
C ILE A 683 -7.40 28.14 -27.97
N ALA A 684 -8.46 27.44 -28.41
CA ALA A 684 -9.76 27.48 -27.73
C ALA A 684 -9.69 26.91 -26.31
N THR A 685 -8.94 25.83 -26.09
CA THR A 685 -8.75 25.22 -24.77
C THR A 685 -7.93 26.12 -23.84
N PHE A 686 -6.89 26.79 -24.34
CA PHE A 686 -6.11 27.73 -23.53
C PHE A 686 -6.85 29.04 -23.22
N LEU A 687 -7.71 29.54 -24.13
CA LEU A 687 -8.56 30.70 -23.82
C LEU A 687 -9.63 30.37 -22.76
N ILE A 688 -10.20 29.16 -22.79
CA ILE A 688 -11.18 28.72 -21.77
C ILE A 688 -10.51 28.53 -20.40
N ILE A 689 -9.30 27.98 -20.35
CA ILE A 689 -8.53 27.85 -19.09
C ILE A 689 -8.08 29.23 -18.56
N TYR A 690 -7.71 30.17 -19.44
CA TYR A 690 -7.35 31.54 -19.06
C TYR A 690 -8.55 32.33 -18.51
N LEU A 691 -9.75 32.14 -19.09
CA LEU A 691 -10.96 32.82 -18.64
C LEU A 691 -11.57 32.21 -17.36
N TYR A 692 -11.38 30.91 -17.11
CA TYR A 692 -11.89 30.24 -15.89
C TYR A 692 -11.06 30.53 -14.64
N LYS A 693 -9.78 30.91 -14.77
CA LYS A 693 -8.91 31.28 -13.63
C LYS A 693 -9.13 32.70 -13.08
N ARG A 694 -10.11 33.45 -13.61
CA ARG A 694 -10.36 34.85 -13.26
C ARG A 694 -11.74 35.14 -12.67
N GLN A 695 -12.49 34.10 -12.28
CA GLN A 695 -13.71 34.24 -11.47
C GLN A 695 -13.51 33.66 -10.07
#